data_AF-A0A0S8FP87-F1
#
_entry.id   AF-A0A0S8FP87-F1
#
_cell.length_a   1.000
_cell.length_b   1.000
_cell.length_c   1.000
_cell.angle_alpha   90.00
_cell.angle_beta   90.00
_cell.angle_gamma   90.00
#
_symmetry.space_group_name_H-M   'P 1'
#
loop_
_entity.id
_entity.type
_entity.pdbx_description
1 polymer ?
#
loop_
_entity_poly.entity_id
_entity_poly.type
_entity_poly.pdbx_seq_one_letter_code
_entity_poly.pdbx_strand_id
1 'polypeptide(L)'
;MVIYILLLCSAWTESFETQNYFPPNDWIIVNEDCLDAVWYRDVVEGHTGIHSATCYGDTLYSGLDFTNLDYLITPRVLPQGPDTLLCFWYRASGSAGCSLDVLVSTSTLPTMPSFSLVQTLYVAETLWIQQMISLNAYSGVPIYISFRTRRVPVNQQLYLDDIMLPEMISQPSTINGFLRTKGPPTQKYLQLWGSHYEMGYAHGFLLAEEIMAQFNYYLLGPSLWYIFTPTEWENTILPYWRIRFTVPVKYQEEAQGIYDGLVDKDVSLIHSGLGREITAEDILCYNTLPDLCHFMAKSGEWCSSISGWGQSTINDDTLQGGMVLCRNLDHYSGVNMSFTNTSLIIAYFPELANEQKHVSISCAGWFGCTSVVNQDGVGICFNTGNYPDTNYIAPNSLIPVMFSLRDAVETIDPDNSGVNDIYDITYSLDYSTSLYSNAINLFSPYDMSHPTPAGILEINNIADSLRLVADNNIPPLINSQYNLGVTNHHRVLYPPISCWRYQIIADSLNADFHLSTQRAIAIENAIAREYSVLWYGWCTAQQMVIRPNAITEHPDWPCVGVGYARRRVAAHHFPKFWYSWNELFEGVPGVEEVVVSVPIKNHNVISATIVRGRLKLPAGKKCRLFDITGRVVEPSRIRPGIYFIEVDGVVTQKVVKVR
;
A
#
# COMPACT_ATOMS: atom_id res chain seq x y z
N MET A 1 -22.05 50.56 -25.95
CA MET A 1 -21.69 50.18 -24.58
C MET A 1 -22.17 48.75 -24.38
N VAL A 2 -21.34 47.78 -24.75
CA VAL A 2 -21.63 46.36 -24.61
C VAL A 2 -21.23 46.00 -23.18
N ILE A 3 -22.23 45.83 -22.32
CA ILE A 3 -22.02 45.36 -20.95
C ILE A 3 -21.66 43.88 -21.07
N TYR A 4 -20.37 43.56 -20.99
CA TYR A 4 -19.92 42.20 -20.70
C TYR A 4 -20.39 41.89 -19.28
N ILE A 5 -21.52 41.20 -19.18
CA ILE A 5 -21.92 40.55 -17.93
C ILE A 5 -20.94 39.39 -17.77
N LEU A 6 -19.89 39.62 -16.98
CA LEU A 6 -19.09 38.56 -16.38
C LEU A 6 -19.99 37.82 -15.39
N LEU A 7 -20.78 36.89 -15.91
CA LEU A 7 -21.36 35.82 -15.11
C LEU A 7 -20.18 34.98 -14.62
N LEU A 8 -19.69 35.31 -13.43
CA LEU A 8 -18.77 34.49 -12.66
C LEU A 8 -19.53 33.21 -12.27
N CYS A 9 -19.65 32.27 -13.21
CA CYS A 9 -19.97 30.90 -12.87
C CYS A 9 -18.81 30.40 -12.01
N SER A 10 -19.11 29.92 -10.82
CA SER A 10 -18.15 29.28 -9.93
C SER A 10 -17.70 27.96 -10.56
N ALA A 11 -16.70 28.02 -11.43
CA ALA A 11 -15.98 26.85 -11.90
C ALA A 11 -14.96 26.44 -10.83
N TRP A 12 -14.89 25.14 -10.55
CA TRP A 12 -13.82 24.58 -9.75
C TRP A 12 -12.68 24.16 -10.69
N THR A 13 -11.43 24.36 -10.28
CA THR A 13 -10.26 24.02 -11.08
C THR A 13 -9.39 23.04 -10.32
N GLU A 14 -9.06 21.90 -10.93
CA GLU A 14 -8.00 21.00 -10.47
C GLU A 14 -6.72 21.26 -11.25
N SER A 15 -5.65 21.63 -10.54
CA SER A 15 -4.31 21.79 -11.10
C SER A 15 -3.30 20.77 -10.55
N PHE A 16 -3.74 19.86 -9.68
CA PHE A 16 -2.92 18.83 -9.01
C PHE A 16 -1.78 19.37 -8.12
N GLU A 17 -1.81 20.67 -7.81
CA GLU A 17 -0.77 21.38 -7.04
C GLU A 17 -0.94 21.27 -5.52
N THR A 18 -2.17 21.04 -5.03
CA THR A 18 -2.51 21.33 -3.63
C THR A 18 -2.36 20.17 -2.66
N GLN A 19 -2.37 18.93 -3.16
CA GLN A 19 -2.37 17.70 -2.36
C GLN A 19 -1.07 16.92 -2.57
N ASN A 20 -0.66 16.02 -1.67
CA ASN A 20 0.57 15.22 -1.86
C ASN A 20 0.31 13.83 -2.46
N TYR A 21 -0.95 13.48 -2.67
CA TYR A 21 -1.42 12.23 -3.23
C TYR A 21 -2.09 12.43 -4.59
N PHE A 22 -2.24 11.35 -5.35
CA PHE A 22 -2.94 11.33 -6.62
C PHE A 22 -3.77 10.04 -6.75
N PRO A 23 -4.98 10.09 -7.34
CA PRO A 23 -5.64 11.30 -7.81
C PRO A 23 -6.11 12.13 -6.61
N PRO A 24 -6.61 13.36 -6.79
CA PRO A 24 -7.21 14.12 -5.70
C PRO A 24 -8.38 13.39 -5.04
N ASN A 25 -8.80 13.81 -3.85
CA ASN A 25 -10.00 13.25 -3.22
C ASN A 25 -11.20 13.29 -4.16
N ASP A 26 -12.05 12.25 -4.09
CA ASP A 26 -13.27 12.08 -4.89
C ASP A 26 -13.05 11.80 -6.40
N TRP A 27 -11.79 11.80 -6.87
CA TRP A 27 -11.44 11.26 -8.18
C TRP A 27 -11.23 9.75 -8.11
N ILE A 28 -11.49 9.07 -9.22
CA ILE A 28 -11.33 7.61 -9.32
C ILE A 28 -10.36 7.29 -10.46
N ILE A 29 -9.43 6.38 -10.18
CA ILE A 29 -8.57 5.76 -11.18
C ILE A 29 -9.12 4.37 -11.49
N VAL A 30 -9.12 3.99 -12.77
CA VAL A 30 -9.39 2.61 -13.22
C VAL A 30 -8.29 2.19 -14.18
N ASN A 31 -7.66 1.05 -13.89
CA ASN A 31 -6.71 0.36 -14.76
C ASN A 31 -7.42 -0.86 -15.36
N GLU A 32 -8.14 -0.65 -16.47
CA GLU A 32 -9.06 -1.66 -17.02
C GLU A 32 -8.31 -2.84 -17.65
N ASP A 33 -7.11 -2.63 -18.21
CA ASP A 33 -6.33 -3.70 -18.83
C ASP A 33 -5.38 -4.43 -17.86
N CYS A 34 -5.31 -3.97 -16.61
CA CYS A 34 -4.52 -4.53 -15.52
C CYS A 34 -3.01 -4.58 -15.83
N LEU A 35 -2.53 -3.67 -16.67
CA LEU A 35 -1.12 -3.56 -17.04
C LEU A 35 -0.37 -2.57 -16.15
N ASP A 36 0.85 -2.22 -16.58
CA ASP A 36 1.78 -1.45 -15.76
C ASP A 36 1.60 0.06 -15.89
N ALA A 37 0.96 0.56 -16.96
CA ALA A 37 0.52 1.94 -17.01
C ALA A 37 -0.75 2.13 -16.17
N VAL A 38 -0.84 3.31 -15.58
CA VAL A 38 -2.06 3.86 -14.98
C VAL A 38 -1.78 5.33 -14.69
N TRP A 39 -2.83 6.15 -14.65
CA TRP A 39 -2.74 7.57 -14.33
C TRP A 39 -1.96 7.81 -13.02
N TYR A 40 -1.03 8.76 -13.05
CA TYR A 40 -0.27 9.24 -11.90
C TYR A 40 -0.04 10.75 -12.00
N ARG A 41 0.50 11.36 -10.94
CA ARG A 41 0.88 12.77 -10.96
C ARG A 41 2.34 12.95 -11.38
N ASP A 42 2.56 13.68 -12.46
CA ASP A 42 3.89 14.18 -12.81
C ASP A 42 4.28 15.30 -11.85
N VAL A 43 5.57 15.37 -11.49
CA VAL A 43 6.08 16.35 -10.53
C VAL A 43 7.03 17.38 -11.14
N VAL A 44 7.21 17.34 -12.46
CA VAL A 44 8.13 18.23 -13.20
C VAL A 44 7.51 18.85 -14.45
N GLU A 45 6.40 18.32 -14.95
CA GLU A 45 5.67 18.85 -16.10
C GLU A 45 4.26 19.31 -15.68
N GLY A 46 4.01 20.62 -15.70
CA GLY A 46 2.68 21.23 -15.52
C GLY A 46 2.39 22.26 -16.61
N HIS A 47 1.12 22.55 -16.86
CA HIS A 47 0.71 23.72 -17.64
C HIS A 47 0.75 24.96 -16.74
N THR A 48 0.09 24.90 -15.58
CA THR A 48 0.37 25.83 -14.48
C THR A 48 1.09 25.09 -13.36
N GLY A 49 1.97 25.80 -12.65
CA GLY A 49 2.80 25.16 -11.62
C GLY A 49 3.80 24.15 -12.20
N ILE A 50 3.91 22.99 -11.56
CA ILE A 50 4.87 21.92 -11.88
C ILE A 50 4.23 20.53 -11.91
N HIS A 51 2.96 20.40 -11.55
CA HIS A 51 2.26 19.13 -11.48
C HIS A 51 1.26 18.99 -12.64
N SER A 52 1.03 17.75 -13.06
CA SER A 52 -0.07 17.40 -13.97
C SER A 52 -0.49 15.95 -13.79
N ALA A 53 -1.69 15.61 -14.23
CA ALA A 53 -2.09 14.22 -14.37
C ALA A 53 -1.45 13.65 -15.65
N THR A 54 -0.86 12.46 -15.57
CA THR A 54 -0.16 11.85 -16.69
C THR A 54 -0.37 10.34 -16.75
N CYS A 55 -0.26 9.79 -17.96
CA CYS A 55 -0.28 8.36 -18.22
C CYS A 55 0.77 8.03 -19.29
N TYR A 56 1.50 6.93 -19.12
CA TYR A 56 2.53 6.49 -20.06
C TYR A 56 2.09 5.29 -20.91
N GLY A 57 2.80 5.04 -22.00
CA GLY A 57 2.56 3.86 -22.84
C GLY A 57 2.82 2.55 -22.11
N ASP A 58 1.85 1.65 -22.16
CA ASP A 58 2.02 0.29 -21.63
C ASP A 58 3.22 -0.41 -22.25
N THR A 59 3.75 -1.36 -21.50
CA THR A 59 4.75 -2.26 -22.06
C THR A 59 4.11 -3.15 -23.11
N LEU A 60 4.83 -3.41 -24.19
CA LEU A 60 4.46 -4.44 -25.16
C LEU A 60 4.50 -5.83 -24.48
N TYR A 61 3.36 -6.30 -23.98
CA TYR A 61 3.14 -7.71 -23.73
C TYR A 61 2.65 -8.35 -25.03
N SER A 62 3.22 -9.49 -25.40
CA SER A 62 2.87 -10.16 -26.67
C SER A 62 1.37 -10.43 -26.73
N GLY A 63 0.69 -9.81 -27.70
CA GLY A 63 -0.77 -9.93 -27.88
C GLY A 63 -1.61 -8.85 -27.21
N LEU A 64 -0.99 -7.92 -26.47
CA LEU A 64 -1.63 -6.78 -25.80
C LEU A 64 -0.98 -5.45 -26.27
N ASP A 65 -0.81 -5.28 -27.58
CA ASP A 65 -0.22 -4.07 -28.13
C ASP A 65 -1.22 -2.90 -28.06
N PHE A 66 -0.82 -1.78 -27.43
CA PHE A 66 -1.57 -0.52 -27.36
C PHE A 66 -2.90 -0.60 -26.60
N THR A 67 -2.94 -1.37 -25.51
CA THR A 67 -4.14 -1.61 -24.71
C THR A 67 -4.42 -0.58 -23.64
N ASN A 68 -3.61 0.48 -23.45
CA ASN A 68 -3.88 1.56 -22.49
C ASN A 68 -5.39 1.83 -22.43
N LEU A 69 -6.01 1.33 -21.36
CA LEU A 69 -7.43 1.46 -21.06
C LEU A 69 -7.51 1.99 -19.63
N ASP A 70 -6.83 3.12 -19.43
CA ASP A 70 -6.67 3.76 -18.14
C ASP A 70 -7.58 4.98 -18.07
N TYR A 71 -8.38 5.05 -17.01
CA TYR A 71 -9.38 6.08 -16.81
C TYR A 71 -9.02 6.94 -15.60
N LEU A 72 -9.09 8.26 -15.79
CA LEU A 72 -9.12 9.22 -14.71
C LEU A 72 -10.53 9.84 -14.68
N ILE A 73 -11.27 9.58 -13.60
CA ILE A 73 -12.68 9.95 -13.47
C ILE A 73 -12.78 11.07 -12.44
N THR A 74 -13.47 12.14 -12.82
CA THR A 74 -13.69 13.32 -11.97
C THR A 74 -14.65 13.01 -10.82
N PRO A 75 -14.74 13.90 -9.80
CA PRO A 75 -15.92 13.97 -8.95
C PRO A 75 -17.17 14.25 -9.79
N ARG A 76 -18.33 13.99 -9.20
CA ARG A 76 -19.64 14.20 -9.83
C ARG A 76 -19.94 15.69 -9.83
N VAL A 77 -20.23 16.21 -11.01
CA VAL A 77 -20.49 17.63 -11.25
C VAL A 77 -21.90 17.82 -11.75
N LEU A 78 -22.44 19.03 -11.59
CA LEU A 78 -23.78 19.37 -12.08
C LEU A 78 -23.70 20.52 -13.08
N PRO A 79 -23.77 20.22 -14.39
CA PRO A 79 -23.86 21.26 -15.41
C PRO A 79 -25.12 22.13 -15.23
N GLN A 80 -24.95 23.45 -15.16
CA GLN A 80 -26.03 24.41 -14.93
C GLN A 80 -26.21 25.32 -16.15
N GLY A 81 -27.05 24.89 -17.09
CA GLY A 81 -27.44 25.71 -18.24
C GLY A 81 -26.57 25.55 -19.49
N PRO A 82 -26.95 26.26 -20.59
CA PRO A 82 -26.42 26.02 -21.93
C PRO A 82 -24.95 26.38 -22.13
N ASP A 83 -24.41 27.22 -21.26
CA ASP A 83 -23.04 27.73 -21.34
C ASP A 83 -22.07 26.94 -20.44
N THR A 84 -22.49 25.80 -19.89
CA THR A 84 -21.59 24.96 -19.09
C THR A 84 -20.55 24.29 -19.98
N LEU A 85 -19.27 24.53 -19.68
CA LEU A 85 -18.12 23.96 -20.39
C LEU A 85 -17.27 23.12 -19.43
N LEU A 86 -16.72 22.03 -19.97
CA LEU A 86 -15.50 21.40 -19.47
C LEU A 86 -14.32 22.06 -20.19
N CYS A 87 -13.34 22.57 -19.44
CA CYS A 87 -12.09 23.06 -20.01
C CYS A 87 -10.91 22.32 -19.38
N PHE A 88 -9.89 21.98 -20.16
CA PHE A 88 -8.65 21.38 -19.65
C PHE A 88 -7.51 21.62 -20.63
N TRP A 89 -6.28 21.49 -20.15
CA TRP A 89 -5.09 21.54 -20.97
C TRP A 89 -4.52 20.14 -21.16
N TYR A 90 -4.01 19.87 -22.36
CA TYR A 90 -3.39 18.59 -22.67
C TYR A 90 -2.14 18.76 -23.55
N ARG A 91 -1.25 17.77 -23.50
CA ARG A 91 -0.12 17.62 -24.44
C ARG A 91 0.40 16.17 -24.43
N ALA A 92 1.22 15.83 -25.41
CA ALA A 92 2.05 14.63 -25.40
C ALA A 92 3.52 14.95 -25.07
N SER A 93 4.28 13.95 -24.63
CA SER A 93 5.75 14.05 -24.55
C SER A 93 6.43 13.92 -25.91
N GLY A 94 5.75 13.39 -26.93
CA GLY A 94 6.28 13.19 -28.26
C GLY A 94 5.22 13.28 -29.37
N SER A 95 5.69 13.37 -30.62
CA SER A 95 4.84 13.62 -31.80
C SER A 95 4.29 12.36 -32.46
N ALA A 96 4.52 11.16 -31.89
CA ALA A 96 4.03 9.92 -32.48
C ALA A 96 2.50 9.76 -32.33
N GLY A 97 1.90 10.55 -31.44
CA GLY A 97 0.46 10.65 -31.27
C GLY A 97 -0.11 9.56 -30.37
N CYS A 98 -1.12 9.93 -29.58
CA CYS A 98 -1.97 9.01 -28.82
C CYS A 98 -3.43 9.47 -28.92
N SER A 99 -4.35 8.75 -28.28
CA SER A 99 -5.76 9.13 -28.23
C SER A 99 -6.20 9.39 -26.80
N LEU A 100 -6.96 10.46 -26.62
CA LEU A 100 -7.62 10.81 -25.37
C LEU A 100 -9.11 10.90 -25.62
N ASP A 101 -9.87 10.02 -24.97
CA ASP A 101 -11.32 10.09 -24.98
C ASP A 101 -11.82 10.85 -23.76
N VAL A 102 -12.79 11.72 -23.99
CA VAL A 102 -13.63 12.31 -22.94
C VAL A 102 -14.97 11.61 -22.97
N LEU A 103 -15.32 10.97 -21.86
CA LEU A 103 -16.57 10.25 -21.69
C LEU A 103 -17.40 10.86 -20.56
N VAL A 104 -18.70 10.65 -20.61
CA VAL A 104 -19.64 11.09 -19.56
C VAL A 104 -20.52 9.94 -19.12
N SER A 105 -20.72 9.82 -17.81
CA SER A 105 -21.72 8.92 -17.22
C SER A 105 -22.74 9.71 -16.40
N THR A 106 -24.00 9.30 -16.49
CA THR A 106 -25.12 9.85 -15.70
C THR A 106 -25.53 8.92 -14.55
N SER A 107 -24.85 7.77 -14.42
CA SER A 107 -25.14 6.80 -13.37
C SER A 107 -24.84 7.37 -11.99
N THR A 108 -25.39 6.73 -10.97
CA THR A 108 -25.09 7.03 -9.57
C THR A 108 -23.69 6.58 -9.18
N LEU A 109 -23.22 5.44 -9.74
CA LEU A 109 -21.87 4.90 -9.57
C LEU A 109 -21.19 4.77 -10.94
N PRO A 110 -19.95 5.29 -11.13
CA PRO A 110 -19.28 5.27 -12.43
C PRO A 110 -18.68 3.89 -12.75
N THR A 111 -19.44 3.06 -13.47
CA THR A 111 -18.99 1.78 -14.07
C THR A 111 -18.57 1.98 -15.52
N MET A 112 -17.66 1.18 -16.05
CA MET A 112 -17.17 1.35 -17.44
C MET A 112 -18.29 1.30 -18.48
N PRO A 113 -19.27 0.36 -18.39
CA PRO A 113 -20.39 0.33 -19.34
C PRO A 113 -21.34 1.53 -19.28
N SER A 114 -21.32 2.30 -18.17
CA SER A 114 -22.17 3.48 -18.01
C SER A 114 -21.66 4.72 -18.78
N PHE A 115 -20.39 4.72 -19.22
CA PHE A 115 -19.78 5.87 -19.89
C PHE A 115 -20.12 5.92 -21.38
N SER A 116 -20.58 7.09 -21.82
CA SER A 116 -20.80 7.41 -23.23
C SER A 116 -19.71 8.33 -23.75
N LEU A 117 -19.15 8.03 -24.93
CA LEU A 117 -18.14 8.85 -25.58
C LEU A 117 -18.72 10.21 -25.97
N VAL A 118 -18.09 11.29 -25.50
CA VAL A 118 -18.42 12.66 -25.89
C VAL A 118 -17.48 13.14 -26.99
N GLN A 119 -16.18 12.91 -26.83
CA GLN A 119 -15.17 13.34 -27.80
C GLN A 119 -13.94 12.43 -27.75
N THR A 120 -13.32 12.21 -28.91
CA THR A 120 -11.96 11.65 -29.03
C THR A 120 -11.03 12.72 -29.56
N LEU A 121 -9.91 12.93 -28.88
CA LEU A 121 -8.82 13.80 -29.31
C LEU A 121 -7.65 12.94 -29.79
N TYR A 122 -7.07 13.30 -30.92
CA TYR A 122 -5.75 12.82 -31.31
C TYR A 122 -4.72 13.79 -30.75
N VAL A 123 -3.85 13.30 -29.87
CA VAL A 123 -2.90 14.14 -29.12
C VAL A 123 -1.50 13.85 -29.62
N ALA A 124 -0.93 14.76 -30.41
CA ALA A 124 0.43 14.68 -30.94
C ALA A 124 1.25 15.97 -30.70
N GLU A 125 0.61 16.97 -30.11
CA GLU A 125 1.18 18.26 -29.80
C GLU A 125 2.07 18.16 -28.56
N THR A 126 3.32 18.62 -28.68
CA THR A 126 4.26 18.67 -27.55
C THR A 126 4.15 19.97 -26.75
N LEU A 127 3.32 20.91 -27.21
CA LEU A 127 2.96 22.13 -26.50
C LEU A 127 1.59 21.92 -25.86
N TRP A 128 1.36 22.58 -24.72
CA TRP A 128 0.05 22.59 -24.07
C TRP A 128 -1.01 23.23 -24.96
N ILE A 129 -2.10 22.51 -25.19
CA ILE A 129 -3.28 22.95 -25.95
C ILE A 129 -4.48 22.92 -25.02
N GLN A 130 -5.29 23.97 -25.04
CA GLN A 130 -6.55 24.00 -24.31
C GLN A 130 -7.65 23.32 -25.13
N GLN A 131 -8.38 22.40 -24.50
CA GLN A 131 -9.64 21.86 -25.01
C GLN A 131 -10.82 22.46 -24.25
N MET A 132 -11.90 22.75 -24.98
CA MET A 132 -13.19 23.14 -24.42
C MET A 132 -14.29 22.24 -25.00
N ILE A 133 -15.12 21.68 -24.12
CA ILE A 133 -16.21 20.76 -24.49
C ILE A 133 -17.50 21.27 -23.88
N SER A 134 -18.56 21.40 -24.68
CA SER A 134 -19.88 21.79 -24.18
C SER A 134 -20.55 20.62 -23.45
N LEU A 135 -21.04 20.90 -22.25
CA LEU A 135 -21.80 19.95 -21.43
C LEU A 135 -23.31 20.22 -21.45
N ASN A 136 -23.79 21.03 -22.40
CA ASN A 136 -25.20 21.44 -22.48
C ASN A 136 -26.18 20.24 -22.55
N ALA A 137 -25.78 19.14 -23.20
CA ALA A 137 -26.58 17.92 -23.27
C ALA A 137 -26.89 17.29 -21.89
N TYR A 138 -26.15 17.67 -20.86
CA TYR A 138 -26.26 17.16 -19.49
C TYR A 138 -26.73 18.24 -18.49
N SER A 139 -27.26 19.37 -18.97
CA SER A 139 -27.76 20.45 -18.13
C SER A 139 -28.81 19.96 -17.13
N GLY A 140 -28.60 20.22 -15.84
CA GLY A 140 -29.48 19.79 -14.75
C GLY A 140 -29.36 18.31 -14.37
N VAL A 141 -28.44 17.56 -14.98
CA VAL A 141 -28.20 16.15 -14.68
C VAL A 141 -26.82 15.99 -14.06
N PRO A 142 -26.72 15.43 -12.84
CA PRO A 142 -25.42 15.13 -12.25
C PRO A 142 -24.64 14.09 -13.07
N ILE A 143 -23.39 14.40 -13.42
CA ILE A 143 -22.55 13.55 -14.27
C ILE A 143 -21.16 13.31 -13.70
N TYR A 144 -20.57 12.17 -14.07
CA TYR A 144 -19.13 11.92 -14.00
C TYR A 144 -18.52 12.20 -15.37
N ILE A 145 -17.32 12.77 -15.39
CA ILE A 145 -16.51 12.94 -16.60
C ILE A 145 -15.31 12.02 -16.46
N SER A 146 -14.94 11.33 -17.53
CA SER A 146 -13.76 10.47 -17.56
C SER A 146 -12.83 10.84 -18.70
N PHE A 147 -11.53 10.80 -18.40
CA PHE A 147 -10.44 10.89 -19.35
C PHE A 147 -9.85 9.49 -19.54
N ARG A 148 -10.05 8.90 -20.72
CA ARG A 148 -9.47 7.59 -21.07
C ARG A 148 -8.33 7.78 -22.06
N THR A 149 -7.14 7.34 -21.68
CA THR A 149 -6.02 7.24 -22.64
C THR A 149 -6.19 6.00 -23.49
N ARG A 150 -5.71 6.06 -24.75
CA ARG A 150 -5.57 4.90 -25.63
C ARG A 150 -4.33 5.05 -26.50
N ARG A 151 -3.67 3.92 -26.76
CA ARG A 151 -2.55 3.83 -27.71
C ARG A 151 -1.43 4.83 -27.41
N VAL A 152 -1.06 5.00 -26.15
CA VAL A 152 0.10 5.85 -25.82
C VAL A 152 1.36 5.12 -26.32
N PRO A 153 2.18 5.74 -27.20
CA PRO A 153 3.35 5.07 -27.74
C PRO A 153 4.35 4.69 -26.64
N VAL A 154 5.09 3.61 -26.88
CA VAL A 154 6.17 3.17 -25.98
C VAL A 154 7.15 4.33 -25.73
N ASN A 155 7.49 4.54 -24.46
CA ASN A 155 8.33 5.65 -23.99
C ASN A 155 7.75 7.06 -24.21
N GLN A 156 6.45 7.18 -24.47
CA GLN A 156 5.74 8.46 -24.48
C GLN A 156 4.74 8.55 -23.34
N GLN A 157 4.31 9.78 -23.07
CA GLN A 157 3.37 10.16 -22.02
C GLN A 157 2.35 11.13 -22.58
N LEU A 158 1.14 11.06 -22.05
CA LEU A 158 0.10 12.07 -22.21
C LEU A 158 -0.06 12.81 -20.89
N TYR A 159 -0.24 14.12 -20.96
CA TYR A 159 -0.43 14.99 -19.80
C TYR A 159 -1.78 15.70 -19.88
N LEU A 160 -2.40 15.91 -18.72
CA LEU A 160 -3.61 16.67 -18.47
C LEU A 160 -3.39 17.62 -17.30
N ASP A 161 -3.84 18.86 -17.44
CA ASP A 161 -3.72 19.84 -16.38
C ASP A 161 -4.83 20.90 -16.43
N ASP A 162 -4.97 21.67 -15.35
CA ASP A 162 -5.91 22.78 -15.18
C ASP A 162 -7.33 22.43 -15.62
N ILE A 163 -7.85 21.33 -15.07
CA ILE A 163 -9.18 20.81 -15.38
C ILE A 163 -10.21 21.68 -14.68
N MET A 164 -10.90 22.50 -15.45
CA MET A 164 -12.01 23.33 -14.99
C MET A 164 -13.32 22.57 -15.15
N LEU A 165 -13.97 22.34 -14.02
CA LEU A 165 -15.24 21.65 -13.90
C LEU A 165 -16.38 22.62 -13.54
N PRO A 166 -17.63 22.27 -13.89
CA PRO A 166 -18.81 22.92 -13.33
C PRO A 166 -18.86 22.82 -11.80
N GLU A 167 -19.83 23.48 -11.17
CA GLU A 167 -20.04 23.39 -9.73
C GLU A 167 -20.11 21.92 -9.28
N MET A 168 -19.24 21.57 -8.32
CA MET A 168 -19.25 20.27 -7.69
C MET A 168 -20.48 20.20 -6.77
N ILE A 169 -21.26 19.14 -6.90
CA ILE A 169 -22.31 18.85 -5.94
C ILE A 169 -21.71 18.06 -4.78
N SER A 170 -22.31 18.16 -3.59
CA SER A 170 -21.92 17.30 -2.48
C SER A 170 -22.08 15.84 -2.91
N GLN A 171 -20.95 15.16 -3.11
CA GLN A 171 -20.97 13.73 -3.30
C GLN A 171 -21.21 13.07 -1.95
N PRO A 172 -22.21 12.20 -1.80
CA PRO A 172 -22.10 11.20 -0.76
C PRO A 172 -20.83 10.39 -1.08
N SER A 173 -19.90 10.30 -0.12
CA SER A 173 -18.88 9.25 -0.18
C SER A 173 -19.64 7.93 -0.27
N THR A 174 -19.58 7.30 -1.44
CA THR A 174 -20.30 6.05 -1.72
C THR A 174 -19.42 4.83 -1.53
N ILE A 175 -18.10 5.05 -1.37
CA ILE A 175 -17.08 4.04 -1.31
C ILE A 175 -16.10 4.45 -0.21
N ASN A 176 -15.91 3.59 0.79
CA ASN A 176 -15.00 3.86 1.89
C ASN A 176 -13.54 3.49 1.51
N GLY A 177 -13.07 4.03 0.39
CA GLY A 177 -11.70 3.82 -0.04
C GLY A 177 -11.24 4.78 -1.14
N PHE A 178 -9.92 4.88 -1.28
CA PHE A 178 -9.25 5.59 -2.36
C PHE A 178 -8.15 4.73 -2.98
N LEU A 179 -8.18 4.56 -4.30
CA LEU A 179 -7.04 4.02 -5.05
C LEU A 179 -6.12 5.17 -5.46
N ARG A 180 -4.88 5.13 -5.00
CA ARG A 180 -3.87 6.16 -5.21
C ARG A 180 -2.68 5.63 -6.00
N THR A 181 -1.94 6.55 -6.62
CA THR A 181 -0.77 6.24 -7.43
C THR A 181 0.39 7.22 -7.22
N LYS A 182 1.62 6.73 -7.39
CA LYS A 182 2.89 7.49 -7.30
C LYS A 182 3.86 6.97 -8.35
N GLY A 183 4.56 7.79 -9.13
CA GLY A 183 5.36 7.25 -10.24
C GLY A 183 5.87 8.32 -11.21
N PRO A 184 6.67 7.97 -12.24
CA PRO A 184 6.80 6.66 -12.87
C PRO A 184 8.00 5.82 -12.36
N PRO A 185 7.98 4.48 -12.51
CA PRO A 185 6.83 3.63 -12.86
C PRO A 185 5.67 3.85 -11.89
N THR A 186 4.45 3.61 -12.32
CA THR A 186 3.31 3.84 -11.43
C THR A 186 3.25 2.79 -10.34
N GLN A 187 3.13 3.26 -9.11
CA GLN A 187 3.01 2.49 -7.90
C GLN A 187 1.65 2.75 -7.28
N LYS A 188 0.81 1.70 -7.20
CA LYS A 188 -0.51 1.77 -6.58
C LYS A 188 -0.42 1.63 -5.05
N TYR A 189 -1.28 2.35 -4.35
CA TYR A 189 -1.67 2.03 -2.97
C TYR A 189 -3.16 2.30 -2.75
N LEU A 190 -3.81 1.46 -1.96
CA LEU A 190 -5.25 1.52 -1.68
C LEU A 190 -5.44 1.94 -0.22
N GLN A 191 -6.26 2.95 0.02
CA GLN A 191 -6.68 3.38 1.36
C GLN A 191 -8.09 2.87 1.60
N LEU A 192 -8.37 2.24 2.75
CA LEU A 192 -9.67 1.67 3.12
C LEU A 192 -10.05 2.09 4.53
N TRP A 193 -11.33 2.38 4.78
CA TRP A 193 -11.83 2.71 6.13
C TRP A 193 -13.23 2.17 6.40
N GLY A 194 -13.63 2.14 7.68
CA GLY A 194 -14.97 1.73 8.11
C GLY A 194 -15.03 0.28 8.58
N SER A 195 -16.20 -0.33 8.47
CA SER A 195 -16.42 -1.76 8.74
C SER A 195 -15.68 -2.64 7.76
N HIS A 196 -15.47 -3.92 8.13
CA HIS A 196 -14.89 -4.90 7.22
C HIS A 196 -15.65 -5.02 5.90
N TYR A 197 -16.98 -4.99 5.93
CA TYR A 197 -17.80 -5.00 4.72
C TYR A 197 -17.53 -3.77 3.84
N GLU A 198 -17.51 -2.56 4.41
CA GLU A 198 -17.28 -1.31 3.65
C GLU A 198 -15.88 -1.26 3.05
N MET A 199 -14.86 -1.67 3.81
CA MET A 199 -13.49 -1.79 3.32
C MET A 199 -13.39 -2.83 2.19
N GLY A 200 -14.06 -3.97 2.36
CA GLY A 200 -14.17 -5.01 1.34
C GLY A 200 -14.84 -4.49 0.07
N TYR A 201 -15.97 -3.81 0.19
CA TYR A 201 -16.70 -3.21 -0.93
C TYR A 201 -15.83 -2.22 -1.70
N ALA A 202 -15.12 -1.34 -1.01
CA ALA A 202 -14.20 -0.41 -1.64
C ALA A 202 -13.03 -1.13 -2.35
N HIS A 203 -12.45 -2.16 -1.75
CA HIS A 203 -11.43 -2.99 -2.39
C HIS A 203 -11.98 -3.64 -3.67
N GLY A 204 -13.13 -4.30 -3.59
CA GLY A 204 -13.79 -4.94 -4.73
C GLY A 204 -14.09 -3.96 -5.87
N PHE A 205 -14.66 -2.80 -5.56
CA PHE A 205 -15.07 -1.82 -6.57
C PHE A 205 -13.88 -1.11 -7.23
N LEU A 206 -12.87 -0.71 -6.45
CA LEU A 206 -11.74 0.07 -6.94
C LEU A 206 -10.68 -0.77 -7.66
N LEU A 207 -10.60 -2.07 -7.38
CA LEU A 207 -9.64 -3.00 -7.98
C LEU A 207 -10.32 -4.14 -8.75
N ALA A 208 -11.55 -3.94 -9.23
CA ALA A 208 -12.37 -5.03 -9.76
C ALA A 208 -11.70 -5.78 -10.92
N GLU A 209 -11.13 -5.02 -11.87
CA GLU A 209 -10.46 -5.57 -13.05
C GLU A 209 -9.20 -6.33 -12.61
N GLU A 210 -8.42 -5.76 -11.69
CA GLU A 210 -7.22 -6.41 -11.17
C GLU A 210 -7.51 -7.70 -10.39
N ILE A 211 -8.58 -7.73 -9.60
CA ILE A 211 -9.06 -8.94 -8.91
C ILE A 211 -9.45 -10.01 -9.95
N MET A 212 -10.21 -9.62 -10.96
CA MET A 212 -10.60 -10.51 -12.05
C MET A 212 -9.39 -10.99 -12.87
N ALA A 213 -8.38 -10.15 -13.06
CA ALA A 213 -7.11 -10.54 -13.67
C ALA A 213 -6.33 -11.54 -12.80
N GLN A 214 -6.40 -11.43 -11.47
CA GLN A 214 -5.83 -12.47 -10.59
C GLN A 214 -6.50 -13.81 -10.82
N PHE A 215 -7.83 -13.88 -10.83
CA PHE A 215 -8.54 -15.13 -11.10
C PHE A 215 -8.22 -15.68 -12.50
N ASN A 216 -8.30 -14.85 -13.53
CA ASN A 216 -8.20 -15.27 -14.94
C ASN A 216 -6.77 -15.52 -15.46
N TYR A 217 -5.74 -14.91 -14.86
CA TYR A 217 -4.37 -14.94 -15.38
C TYR A 217 -3.30 -15.44 -14.40
N TYR A 218 -3.65 -15.57 -13.11
CA TYR A 218 -2.72 -16.03 -12.07
C TYR A 218 -3.24 -17.28 -11.34
N LEU A 219 -4.43 -17.21 -10.74
CA LEU A 219 -4.95 -18.28 -9.91
C LEU A 219 -5.43 -19.47 -10.75
N LEU A 220 -6.34 -19.23 -11.71
CA LEU A 220 -7.07 -20.27 -12.41
C LEU A 220 -6.81 -20.24 -13.92
N GLY A 221 -6.36 -21.35 -14.48
CA GLY A 221 -6.31 -21.47 -15.93
C GLY A 221 -5.69 -22.77 -16.47
N PRO A 222 -5.72 -22.95 -17.79
CA PRO A 222 -5.40 -24.24 -18.42
C PRO A 222 -3.89 -24.45 -18.68
N SER A 223 -3.06 -23.45 -18.35
CA SER A 223 -1.63 -23.42 -18.72
C SER A 223 -0.71 -23.63 -17.52
N LEU A 224 0.58 -23.85 -17.79
CA LEU A 224 1.60 -23.96 -16.74
C LEU A 224 1.91 -22.63 -16.02
N TRP A 225 1.30 -21.51 -16.40
CA TRP A 225 1.50 -20.19 -15.77
C TRP A 225 0.56 -19.93 -14.61
N TYR A 226 -0.41 -20.81 -14.39
CA TYR A 226 -1.43 -20.72 -13.34
C TYR A 226 -1.03 -21.50 -12.09
N ILE A 227 -1.68 -21.20 -10.98
CA ILE A 227 -1.54 -21.94 -9.73
C ILE A 227 -2.32 -23.25 -9.80
N PHE A 228 -3.62 -23.17 -10.12
CA PHE A 228 -4.52 -24.30 -10.21
C PHE A 228 -5.22 -24.35 -11.56
N THR A 229 -5.52 -25.55 -12.03
CA THR A 229 -6.49 -25.71 -13.11
C THR A 229 -7.91 -25.48 -12.58
N PRO A 230 -8.86 -25.05 -13.44
CA PRO A 230 -10.26 -24.93 -13.03
C PRO A 230 -10.85 -26.25 -12.49
N THR A 231 -10.42 -27.39 -13.06
CA THR A 231 -10.85 -28.72 -12.61
C THR A 231 -10.32 -29.06 -11.21
N GLU A 232 -9.07 -28.73 -10.90
CA GLU A 232 -8.50 -28.92 -9.55
C GLU A 232 -9.19 -28.00 -8.54
N TRP A 233 -9.48 -26.76 -8.93
CA TRP A 233 -10.19 -25.81 -8.06
C TRP A 233 -11.54 -26.34 -7.61
N GLU A 234 -12.39 -26.76 -8.56
CA GLU A 234 -13.75 -27.26 -8.28
C GLU A 234 -13.76 -28.60 -7.56
N ASN A 235 -12.90 -29.54 -7.96
CA ASN A 235 -13.00 -30.93 -7.52
C ASN A 235 -12.08 -31.27 -6.33
N THR A 236 -11.09 -30.42 -6.05
CA THR A 236 -10.09 -30.69 -5.01
C THR A 236 -9.97 -29.54 -4.02
N ILE A 237 -9.65 -28.34 -4.51
CA ILE A 237 -9.26 -27.22 -3.64
C ILE A 237 -10.44 -26.68 -2.84
N LEU A 238 -11.54 -26.26 -3.51
CA LEU A 238 -12.73 -25.76 -2.81
C LEU A 238 -13.35 -26.80 -1.88
N PRO A 239 -13.57 -28.07 -2.29
CA PRO A 239 -14.08 -29.09 -1.38
C PRO A 239 -13.18 -29.32 -0.17
N TYR A 240 -11.86 -29.34 -0.36
CA TYR A 240 -10.92 -29.47 0.76
C TYR A 240 -11.03 -28.26 1.69
N TRP A 241 -11.02 -27.04 1.13
CA TRP A 241 -11.11 -25.81 1.88
C TRP A 241 -12.36 -25.77 2.77
N ARG A 242 -13.54 -26.05 2.19
CA ARG A 242 -14.85 -26.09 2.90
C ARG A 242 -14.90 -27.05 4.08
N ILE A 243 -14.14 -28.14 4.02
CA ILE A 243 -14.14 -29.17 5.07
C ILE A 243 -13.16 -28.82 6.19
N ARG A 244 -12.09 -28.07 5.90
CA ARG A 244 -10.95 -27.92 6.81
C ARG A 244 -10.83 -26.55 7.45
N PHE A 245 -11.25 -25.49 6.77
CA PHE A 245 -11.05 -24.13 7.22
C PHE A 245 -12.31 -23.53 7.84
N THR A 246 -12.10 -22.76 8.90
CA THR A 246 -13.07 -21.85 9.50
C THR A 246 -12.56 -20.43 9.29
N VAL A 247 -13.42 -19.55 8.79
CA VAL A 247 -13.08 -18.13 8.58
C VAL A 247 -13.80 -17.28 9.63
N PRO A 248 -13.11 -16.40 10.37
CA PRO A 248 -13.74 -15.40 11.23
C PRO A 248 -14.80 -14.56 10.49
N VAL A 249 -15.92 -14.25 11.14
CA VAL A 249 -17.07 -13.57 10.51
C VAL A 249 -16.67 -12.26 9.84
N LYS A 250 -15.81 -11.46 10.49
CA LYS A 250 -15.34 -10.17 9.96
C LYS A 250 -14.66 -10.30 8.58
N TYR A 251 -13.93 -11.38 8.33
CA TYR A 251 -13.31 -11.64 7.04
C TYR A 251 -14.28 -12.24 6.01
N GLN A 252 -15.35 -12.90 6.45
CA GLN A 252 -16.46 -13.27 5.56
C GLN A 252 -17.21 -12.02 5.09
N GLU A 253 -17.45 -11.06 5.99
CA GLU A 253 -18.05 -9.76 5.65
C GLU A 253 -17.19 -8.98 4.68
N GLU A 254 -15.86 -8.95 4.87
CA GLU A 254 -14.95 -8.30 3.93
C GLU A 254 -14.94 -8.97 2.56
N ALA A 255 -14.91 -10.31 2.48
CA ALA A 255 -15.02 -11.03 1.21
C ALA A 255 -16.37 -10.80 0.51
N GLN A 256 -17.46 -10.73 1.29
CA GLN A 256 -18.77 -10.39 0.75
C GLN A 256 -18.80 -8.95 0.22
N GLY A 257 -18.21 -8.00 0.95
CA GLY A 257 -18.00 -6.64 0.49
C GLY A 257 -17.24 -6.63 -0.84
N ILE A 258 -16.11 -7.33 -0.94
CA ILE A 258 -15.33 -7.43 -2.19
C ILE A 258 -16.23 -7.93 -3.33
N TYR A 259 -16.96 -9.03 -3.13
CA TYR A 259 -17.88 -9.56 -4.15
C TYR A 259 -18.94 -8.54 -4.58
N ASP A 260 -19.61 -7.88 -3.64
CA ASP A 260 -20.62 -6.87 -3.93
C ASP A 260 -20.02 -5.66 -4.67
N GLY A 261 -18.79 -5.26 -4.32
CA GLY A 261 -18.04 -4.23 -5.03
C GLY A 261 -17.70 -4.62 -6.46
N LEU A 262 -17.37 -5.89 -6.72
CA LEU A 262 -17.18 -6.40 -8.09
C LEU A 262 -18.48 -6.37 -8.90
N VAL A 263 -19.60 -6.78 -8.29
CA VAL A 263 -20.94 -6.73 -8.91
C VAL A 263 -21.31 -5.30 -9.28
N ASP A 264 -21.18 -4.36 -8.33
CA ASP A 264 -21.54 -2.96 -8.54
C ASP A 264 -20.58 -2.24 -9.50
N LYS A 265 -19.35 -2.75 -9.68
CA LYS A 265 -18.43 -2.28 -10.72
C LYS A 265 -18.82 -2.74 -12.12
N ASP A 266 -19.72 -3.72 -12.23
CA ASP A 266 -20.22 -4.31 -13.47
C ASP A 266 -19.12 -5.01 -14.29
N VAL A 267 -18.16 -5.66 -13.59
CA VAL A 267 -17.17 -6.53 -14.24
C VAL A 267 -17.75 -7.93 -14.46
N SER A 268 -17.32 -8.62 -15.51
CA SER A 268 -17.76 -10.00 -15.75
C SER A 268 -17.18 -10.94 -14.69
N LEU A 269 -18.03 -11.43 -13.79
CA LEU A 269 -17.67 -12.45 -12.80
C LEU A 269 -17.62 -13.86 -13.38
N ILE A 270 -17.98 -14.08 -14.64
CA ILE A 270 -17.93 -15.42 -15.24
C ILE A 270 -16.47 -15.80 -15.52
N HIS A 271 -15.96 -16.81 -14.81
CA HIS A 271 -14.67 -17.42 -15.15
C HIS A 271 -14.87 -18.51 -16.21
N SER A 272 -14.34 -18.28 -17.42
CA SER A 272 -14.54 -19.18 -18.58
C SER A 272 -14.14 -20.63 -18.33
N GLY A 273 -13.08 -20.86 -17.55
CA GLY A 273 -12.61 -22.21 -17.21
C GLY A 273 -13.46 -22.93 -16.15
N LEU A 274 -14.15 -22.19 -15.28
CA LEU A 274 -15.04 -22.77 -14.26
C LEU A 274 -16.45 -22.99 -14.82
N GLY A 275 -16.85 -22.18 -15.83
CA GLY A 275 -18.20 -22.21 -16.39
C GLY A 275 -19.26 -21.63 -15.45
N ARG A 276 -18.86 -20.86 -14.44
CA ARG A 276 -19.72 -20.17 -13.48
C ARG A 276 -19.09 -18.84 -13.04
N GLU A 277 -19.87 -18.06 -12.31
CA GLU A 277 -19.37 -16.87 -11.64
C GLU A 277 -18.45 -17.23 -10.46
N ILE A 278 -17.40 -16.44 -10.25
CA ILE A 278 -16.68 -16.43 -8.97
C ILE A 278 -17.58 -15.85 -7.88
N THR A 279 -17.38 -16.30 -6.65
CA THR A 279 -18.19 -15.96 -5.47
C THR A 279 -17.33 -15.42 -4.34
N ALA A 280 -17.95 -14.86 -3.29
CA ALA A 280 -17.24 -14.50 -2.06
C ALA A 280 -16.48 -15.68 -1.44
N GLU A 281 -16.96 -16.92 -1.62
CA GLU A 281 -16.26 -18.12 -1.18
C GLU A 281 -14.96 -18.38 -1.97
N ASP A 282 -14.97 -18.12 -3.27
CA ASP A 282 -13.74 -18.22 -4.09
C ASP A 282 -12.70 -17.18 -3.64
N ILE A 283 -13.16 -15.96 -3.28
CA ILE A 283 -12.31 -14.88 -2.74
C ILE A 283 -11.72 -15.28 -1.38
N LEU A 284 -12.51 -15.91 -0.50
CA LEU A 284 -12.03 -16.45 0.77
C LEU A 284 -10.99 -17.55 0.56
N CYS A 285 -11.28 -18.52 -0.32
CA CYS A 285 -10.34 -19.59 -0.63
C CYS A 285 -9.05 -19.05 -1.27
N TYR A 286 -9.14 -17.99 -2.10
CA TYR A 286 -7.97 -17.33 -2.69
C TYR A 286 -7.03 -16.76 -1.62
N ASN A 287 -7.58 -16.21 -0.53
CA ASN A 287 -6.81 -15.71 0.62
C ASN A 287 -6.24 -16.82 1.54
N THR A 288 -6.36 -18.08 1.14
CA THR A 288 -5.73 -19.23 1.81
C THR A 288 -4.58 -19.83 1.01
N LEU A 289 -4.16 -19.16 -0.07
CA LEU A 289 -3.18 -19.72 -0.99
C LEU A 289 -1.88 -20.19 -0.31
N PRO A 290 -1.29 -19.47 0.67
CA PRO A 290 -0.08 -19.95 1.34
C PRO A 290 -0.27 -21.28 2.07
N ASP A 291 -1.44 -21.52 2.67
CA ASP A 291 -1.78 -22.81 3.28
C ASP A 291 -1.87 -23.92 2.21
N LEU A 292 -2.44 -23.60 1.05
CA LEU A 292 -2.66 -24.53 -0.05
C LEU A 292 -1.38 -24.84 -0.85
N CYS A 293 -0.22 -24.27 -0.45
CA CYS A 293 1.06 -24.51 -1.10
C CYS A 293 1.41 -26.00 -1.27
N HIS A 294 0.96 -26.85 -0.36
CA HIS A 294 1.15 -28.30 -0.45
C HIS A 294 0.51 -28.94 -1.68
N PHE A 295 -0.64 -28.41 -2.13
CA PHE A 295 -1.34 -28.89 -3.32
C PHE A 295 -0.72 -28.38 -4.62
N MET A 296 0.11 -27.33 -4.52
CA MET A 296 0.83 -26.82 -5.68
C MET A 296 1.91 -27.85 -6.03
N ALA A 297 1.80 -28.48 -7.21
CA ALA A 297 2.86 -29.33 -7.79
C ALA A 297 4.22 -28.60 -7.94
N LYS A 298 4.20 -27.29 -7.69
CA LYS A 298 5.26 -26.31 -7.75
C LYS A 298 5.66 -25.92 -6.32
N SER A 299 6.24 -26.84 -5.57
CA SER A 299 6.54 -26.65 -4.16
C SER A 299 7.58 -25.55 -3.93
N GLY A 300 7.22 -24.59 -3.07
CA GLY A 300 8.12 -23.67 -2.39
C GLY A 300 7.92 -22.23 -2.87
N GLU A 301 7.22 -21.41 -2.10
CA GLU A 301 7.41 -19.96 -2.11
C GLU A 301 8.74 -19.68 -1.43
N TRP A 302 9.65 -18.95 -2.08
CA TRP A 302 11.01 -18.76 -1.59
C TRP A 302 11.21 -17.37 -0.98
N CYS A 303 10.47 -16.98 0.04
CA CYS A 303 10.68 -15.69 0.71
C CYS A 303 12.04 -15.63 1.43
N SER A 304 12.57 -14.42 1.59
CA SER A 304 13.69 -14.13 2.48
C SER A 304 13.45 -12.84 3.22
N SER A 305 13.96 -12.74 4.44
CA SER A 305 13.93 -11.49 5.18
C SER A 305 15.16 -11.37 6.07
N ILE A 306 15.57 -10.13 6.30
CA ILE A 306 16.66 -9.76 7.19
C ILE A 306 16.21 -8.58 8.05
N SER A 307 16.59 -8.61 9.33
CA SER A 307 16.35 -7.50 10.26
C SER A 307 17.61 -7.10 11.01
N GLY A 308 17.66 -5.83 11.42
CA GLY A 308 18.73 -5.27 12.23
C GLY A 308 18.26 -4.10 13.09
N TRP A 309 18.87 -3.93 14.25
CA TRP A 309 18.55 -2.86 15.21
C TRP A 309 19.76 -2.54 16.11
N GLY A 310 19.62 -1.61 17.05
CA GLY A 310 20.62 -1.29 18.05
C GLY A 310 22.00 -0.99 17.46
N GLN A 311 23.03 -1.70 17.92
CA GLN A 311 24.38 -1.45 17.43
C GLN A 311 24.58 -1.81 15.95
N SER A 312 23.73 -2.68 15.38
CA SER A 312 23.77 -2.97 13.94
C SER A 312 23.38 -1.75 13.11
N THR A 313 22.41 -0.96 13.54
CA THR A 313 21.87 0.17 12.74
C THR A 313 22.34 1.54 13.23
N ILE A 314 23.21 1.60 14.26
CA ILE A 314 23.65 2.85 14.88
C ILE A 314 24.39 3.80 13.92
N ASN A 315 25.05 3.26 12.90
CA ASN A 315 25.82 4.04 11.92
C ASN A 315 24.97 4.53 10.74
N ASP A 316 23.67 4.19 10.67
CA ASP A 316 22.76 4.71 9.65
C ASP A 316 22.13 6.00 10.17
N ASP A 317 22.35 7.12 9.48
CA ASP A 317 21.88 8.46 9.85
C ASP A 317 20.35 8.56 10.01
N THR A 318 19.60 7.64 9.40
CA THR A 318 18.14 7.63 9.46
C THR A 318 17.58 6.63 10.46
N LEU A 319 18.35 5.60 10.83
CA LEU A 319 17.90 4.60 11.81
C LEU A 319 18.41 4.93 13.21
N GLN A 320 19.68 5.33 13.36
CA GLN A 320 20.29 5.72 14.65
C GLN A 320 20.06 4.69 15.78
N GLY A 321 20.12 3.39 15.43
CA GLY A 321 19.83 2.29 16.36
C GLY A 321 18.40 1.75 16.29
N GLY A 322 17.50 2.42 15.57
CA GLY A 322 16.16 1.92 15.28
C GLY A 322 16.15 0.66 14.40
N MET A 323 15.00 0.00 14.35
CA MET A 323 14.78 -1.24 13.62
C MET A 323 14.67 -1.01 12.11
N VAL A 324 15.28 -1.91 11.32
CA VAL A 324 15.05 -2.06 9.88
C VAL A 324 14.77 -3.52 9.54
N LEU A 325 13.82 -3.72 8.65
CA LEU A 325 13.50 -5.00 8.03
C LEU A 325 13.59 -4.84 6.52
N CYS A 326 14.22 -5.80 5.83
CA CYS A 326 14.12 -5.92 4.38
C CYS A 326 13.69 -7.34 4.01
N ARG A 327 12.88 -7.46 2.95
CA ARG A 327 12.29 -8.73 2.52
C ARG A 327 12.20 -8.83 1.01
N ASN A 328 12.44 -10.03 0.49
CA ASN A 328 12.01 -10.49 -0.82
C ASN A 328 10.83 -11.46 -0.69
N LEU A 329 9.76 -11.21 -1.46
CA LEU A 329 8.69 -12.16 -1.71
C LEU A 329 8.89 -12.74 -3.12
N ASP A 330 9.17 -14.04 -3.18
CA ASP A 330 9.35 -14.77 -4.42
C ASP A 330 8.07 -15.51 -4.80
N HIS A 331 7.54 -15.26 -6.00
CA HIS A 331 6.33 -15.93 -6.49
C HIS A 331 6.31 -16.03 -8.03
N TYR A 332 5.45 -16.91 -8.57
CA TYR A 332 4.98 -16.85 -9.95
C TYR A 332 4.31 -15.51 -10.25
N SER A 333 4.68 -14.88 -11.37
CA SER A 333 4.07 -13.61 -11.80
C SER A 333 2.74 -13.79 -12.55
N GLY A 334 2.39 -15.01 -12.98
CA GLY A 334 1.23 -15.27 -13.83
C GLY A 334 1.42 -14.87 -15.30
N VAL A 335 0.39 -15.06 -16.13
CA VAL A 335 0.37 -14.58 -17.52
C VAL A 335 0.32 -13.04 -17.52
N ASN A 336 1.05 -12.41 -18.43
CA ASN A 336 1.20 -10.94 -18.51
C ASN A 336 1.68 -10.27 -17.21
N MET A 337 2.24 -11.07 -16.30
CA MET A 337 2.68 -10.63 -14.98
C MET A 337 1.55 -10.10 -14.08
N SER A 338 0.36 -10.69 -14.17
CA SER A 338 -0.82 -10.27 -13.40
C SER A 338 -0.56 -10.15 -11.90
N PHE A 339 0.10 -11.09 -11.22
CA PHE A 339 0.38 -10.97 -9.77
C PHE A 339 1.22 -9.72 -9.45
N THR A 340 2.20 -9.41 -10.29
CA THR A 340 3.12 -8.29 -10.02
C THR A 340 2.53 -6.95 -10.46
N ASN A 341 1.73 -6.90 -11.54
CA ASN A 341 1.04 -5.69 -11.99
C ASN A 341 -0.10 -5.27 -11.04
N THR A 342 -0.64 -6.22 -10.30
CA THR A 342 -1.68 -5.98 -9.30
C THR A 342 -1.13 -5.88 -7.88
N SER A 343 0.20 -5.91 -7.71
CA SER A 343 0.83 -5.72 -6.41
C SER A 343 0.75 -4.25 -5.97
N LEU A 344 0.41 -4.01 -4.71
CA LEU A 344 0.18 -2.69 -4.14
C LEU A 344 0.34 -2.69 -2.61
N ILE A 345 0.37 -1.48 -2.04
CA ILE A 345 0.18 -1.29 -0.60
C ILE A 345 -1.31 -1.13 -0.32
N ILE A 346 -1.84 -1.72 0.75
CA ILE A 346 -3.20 -1.50 1.24
C ILE A 346 -3.12 -0.97 2.67
N ALA A 347 -3.63 0.24 2.90
CA ALA A 347 -3.68 0.92 4.19
C ALA A 347 -5.12 0.84 4.75
N TYR A 348 -5.27 0.16 5.88
CA TYR A 348 -6.55 -0.11 6.53
C TYR A 348 -6.75 0.81 7.72
N PHE A 349 -7.93 1.43 7.80
CA PHE A 349 -8.40 2.20 8.93
C PHE A 349 -9.71 1.63 9.47
N PRO A 350 -9.65 0.52 10.22
CA PRO A 350 -10.84 -0.14 10.74
C PRO A 350 -11.58 0.75 11.74
N GLU A 351 -12.91 0.63 11.79
CA GLU A 351 -13.75 1.35 12.76
C GLU A 351 -13.91 0.64 14.10
N LEU A 352 -13.59 -0.67 14.17
CA LEU A 352 -13.77 -1.48 15.37
C LEU A 352 -12.82 -1.01 16.47
N ALA A 353 -13.36 -0.80 17.68
CA ALA A 353 -12.62 -0.18 18.79
C ALA A 353 -11.45 -1.02 19.32
N ASN A 354 -11.44 -2.33 19.06
CA ASN A 354 -10.37 -3.25 19.43
C ASN A 354 -9.37 -3.48 18.28
N GLU A 355 -9.50 -2.74 17.18
CA GLU A 355 -8.62 -2.83 16.01
C GLU A 355 -7.87 -1.52 15.77
N GLN A 356 -6.76 -1.61 15.06
CA GLN A 356 -5.85 -0.49 14.80
C GLN A 356 -5.49 -0.36 13.32
N LYS A 357 -5.05 0.84 12.95
CA LYS A 357 -4.53 1.13 11.60
C LYS A 357 -3.37 0.20 11.29
N HIS A 358 -3.38 -0.34 10.07
CA HIS A 358 -2.28 -1.16 9.58
C HIS A 358 -2.10 -1.04 8.08
N VAL A 359 -0.91 -1.41 7.60
CA VAL A 359 -0.52 -1.34 6.21
C VAL A 359 -0.03 -2.72 5.78
N SER A 360 -0.65 -3.28 4.74
CA SER A 360 -0.28 -4.56 4.13
C SER A 360 0.34 -4.34 2.76
N ILE A 361 1.44 -5.03 2.46
CA ILE A 361 2.05 -5.07 1.13
C ILE A 361 1.56 -6.36 0.48
N SER A 362 0.66 -6.20 -0.50
CA SER A 362 -0.24 -7.26 -0.97
C SER A 362 -0.45 -7.19 -2.50
N CYS A 363 -1.50 -7.84 -3.00
CA CYS A 363 -2.00 -7.70 -4.36
C CYS A 363 -3.54 -7.58 -4.36
N ALA A 364 -4.13 -7.20 -5.50
CA ALA A 364 -5.57 -7.07 -5.64
C ALA A 364 -6.30 -8.38 -5.28
N GLY A 365 -7.32 -8.29 -4.43
CA GLY A 365 -8.12 -9.42 -3.96
C GLY A 365 -7.52 -10.17 -2.76
N TRP A 366 -6.27 -9.85 -2.38
CA TRP A 366 -5.68 -10.31 -1.13
C TRP A 366 -5.92 -9.29 -0.02
N PHE A 367 -6.74 -9.67 0.94
CA PHE A 367 -7.02 -8.89 2.14
C PHE A 367 -6.56 -9.57 3.43
N GLY A 368 -6.12 -10.84 3.37
CA GLY A 368 -5.21 -11.35 4.40
C GLY A 368 -3.80 -10.73 4.30
N CYS A 369 -2.92 -11.04 5.25
CA CYS A 369 -1.60 -10.41 5.32
C CYS A 369 -0.45 -11.42 5.22
N THR A 370 0.50 -11.16 4.31
CA THR A 370 1.82 -11.81 4.29
C THR A 370 2.94 -10.89 4.74
N SER A 371 2.77 -9.58 4.55
CA SER A 371 3.73 -8.54 4.91
C SER A 371 2.95 -7.35 5.44
N VAL A 372 2.92 -7.14 6.76
CA VAL A 372 2.06 -6.12 7.38
C VAL A 372 2.75 -5.46 8.56
N VAL A 373 2.42 -4.19 8.80
CA VAL A 373 2.83 -3.41 9.97
C VAL A 373 1.69 -2.52 10.45
N ASN A 374 1.49 -2.40 11.77
CA ASN A 374 0.47 -1.56 12.39
C ASN A 374 1.00 -0.16 12.77
N GLN A 375 0.12 0.69 13.30
CA GLN A 375 0.45 2.06 13.73
C GLN A 375 1.47 2.15 14.86
N ASP A 376 1.63 1.09 15.64
CA ASP A 376 2.64 0.99 16.71
C ASP A 376 3.97 0.45 16.18
N GLY A 377 4.09 0.21 14.87
CA GLY A 377 5.30 -0.28 14.21
C GLY A 377 5.52 -1.79 14.38
N VAL A 378 4.57 -2.52 14.95
CA VAL A 378 4.61 -3.97 15.11
C VAL A 378 4.13 -4.63 13.81
N GLY A 379 4.81 -5.68 13.38
CA GLY A 379 4.47 -6.32 12.12
C GLY A 379 5.10 -7.69 11.91
N ILE A 380 4.73 -8.26 10.77
CA ILE A 380 5.12 -9.60 10.36
C ILE A 380 5.54 -9.65 8.90
N CYS A 381 6.46 -10.56 8.61
CA CYS A 381 6.82 -10.96 7.27
C CYS A 381 6.87 -12.50 7.18
N PHE A 382 5.82 -13.05 6.57
CA PHE A 382 5.61 -14.46 6.33
C PHE A 382 6.60 -15.10 5.35
N ASN A 383 7.29 -16.17 5.74
CA ASN A 383 7.97 -17.06 4.80
C ASN A 383 7.41 -18.49 4.92
N THR A 384 7.12 -19.11 3.79
CA THR A 384 6.66 -20.50 3.72
C THR A 384 7.77 -21.44 4.22
N GLY A 385 7.47 -22.31 5.17
CA GLY A 385 8.41 -23.26 5.77
C GLY A 385 8.68 -24.48 4.89
N ASN A 386 9.48 -25.44 5.37
CA ASN A 386 9.91 -26.61 4.59
C ASN A 386 9.41 -27.96 5.14
N TYR A 387 8.44 -27.96 6.05
CA TYR A 387 7.91 -29.15 6.72
C TYR A 387 6.37 -29.17 6.64
N PRO A 388 5.80 -29.52 5.47
CA PRO A 388 4.36 -29.78 5.40
C PRO A 388 4.02 -30.97 6.29
N ASP A 389 3.22 -30.76 7.33
CA ASP A 389 2.60 -31.88 8.05
C ASP A 389 1.09 -31.88 7.84
N THR A 390 0.66 -32.66 6.85
CA THR A 390 -0.75 -32.79 6.48
C THR A 390 -1.36 -34.10 7.00
N ASN A 391 -0.64 -34.88 7.80
CA ASN A 391 -1.01 -36.27 8.10
C ASN A 391 -2.24 -36.39 9.01
N TYR A 392 -2.63 -35.32 9.73
CA TYR A 392 -3.91 -35.25 10.41
C TYR A 392 -4.39 -33.82 10.63
N ILE A 393 -5.43 -33.43 9.91
CA ILE A 393 -6.12 -32.15 10.08
C ILE A 393 -7.59 -32.47 10.31
N ALA A 394 -8.15 -32.02 11.43
CA ALA A 394 -9.55 -32.24 11.73
C ALA A 394 -10.43 -31.35 10.84
N PRO A 395 -11.71 -31.70 10.59
CA PRO A 395 -12.63 -30.78 9.95
C PRO A 395 -12.75 -29.46 10.73
N ASN A 396 -12.84 -28.34 10.03
CA ASN A 396 -13.01 -26.99 10.58
C ASN A 396 -11.98 -26.58 11.65
N SER A 397 -10.79 -27.18 11.65
CA SER A 397 -9.76 -26.87 12.64
C SER A 397 -8.81 -25.75 12.22
N LEU A 398 -8.67 -25.49 10.91
CA LEU A 398 -7.73 -24.51 10.39
C LEU A 398 -8.36 -23.12 10.32
N ILE A 399 -7.57 -22.10 10.63
CA ILE A 399 -7.86 -20.72 10.24
C ILE A 399 -6.81 -20.37 9.18
N PRO A 400 -7.19 -19.75 8.05
CA PRO A 400 -6.19 -19.37 7.05
C PRO A 400 -5.06 -18.55 7.67
N VAL A 401 -3.81 -18.89 7.34
CA VAL A 401 -2.64 -18.29 7.99
C VAL A 401 -2.60 -16.78 7.73
N MET A 402 -2.94 -16.33 6.52
CA MET A 402 -2.99 -14.91 6.18
C MET A 402 -4.03 -14.12 7.00
N PHE A 403 -5.14 -14.76 7.39
CA PHE A 403 -6.14 -14.14 8.27
C PHE A 403 -5.68 -14.14 9.73
N SER A 404 -5.05 -15.23 10.18
CA SER A 404 -4.46 -15.29 11.53
C SER A 404 -3.38 -14.21 11.71
N LEU A 405 -2.55 -13.99 10.68
CA LEU A 405 -1.50 -12.98 10.70
C LEU A 405 -2.04 -11.55 10.64
N ARG A 406 -3.14 -11.35 9.90
CA ARG A 406 -3.82 -10.05 9.89
C ARG A 406 -4.43 -9.77 11.26
N ASP A 407 -5.17 -10.72 11.82
CA ASP A 407 -5.83 -10.59 13.13
C ASP A 407 -4.83 -10.24 14.24
N ALA A 408 -3.67 -10.91 14.23
CA ALA A 408 -2.59 -10.69 15.18
C ALA A 408 -1.97 -9.29 15.14
N VAL A 409 -2.00 -8.61 13.98
CA VAL A 409 -1.40 -7.27 13.81
C VAL A 409 -2.45 -6.17 13.90
N GLU A 410 -3.67 -6.44 13.47
CA GLU A 410 -4.77 -5.46 13.51
C GLU A 410 -5.45 -5.39 14.88
N THR A 411 -5.39 -6.43 15.71
CA THR A 411 -5.91 -6.38 17.08
C THR A 411 -5.01 -5.54 17.97
N ILE A 412 -5.60 -4.73 18.84
CA ILE A 412 -4.87 -3.94 19.83
C ILE A 412 -4.55 -4.81 21.05
N ASP A 413 -3.26 -4.91 21.41
CA ASP A 413 -2.77 -5.50 22.68
C ASP A 413 -3.49 -6.81 23.06
N PRO A 414 -3.52 -7.83 22.17
CA PRO A 414 -4.27 -9.06 22.38
C PRO A 414 -3.87 -9.80 23.67
N ASP A 415 -2.63 -9.68 24.15
CA ASP A 415 -2.17 -10.30 25.40
C ASP A 415 -2.46 -9.46 26.65
N ASN A 416 -2.95 -8.23 26.48
CA ASN A 416 -3.24 -7.23 27.53
C ASN A 416 -2.03 -6.90 28.41
N SER A 417 -0.81 -6.96 27.87
CA SER A 417 0.42 -6.55 28.55
C SER A 417 0.56 -5.03 28.66
N GLY A 418 -0.19 -4.28 27.84
CA GLY A 418 -0.12 -2.83 27.75
C GLY A 418 1.02 -2.32 26.87
N VAL A 419 1.66 -3.21 26.11
CA VAL A 419 2.74 -2.90 25.15
C VAL A 419 2.43 -3.63 23.85
N ASN A 420 2.33 -2.90 22.73
CA ASN A 420 2.15 -3.51 21.42
C ASN A 420 3.50 -4.05 20.93
N ASP A 421 3.73 -5.37 20.94
CA ASP A 421 5.03 -5.94 20.57
C ASP A 421 4.95 -7.30 19.84
N ILE A 422 6.10 -7.95 19.64
CA ILE A 422 6.14 -9.23 18.91
C ILE A 422 5.46 -10.37 19.70
N TYR A 423 5.28 -10.24 21.01
CA TYR A 423 4.66 -11.25 21.85
C TYR A 423 3.14 -11.26 21.71
N ASP A 424 2.52 -10.10 21.42
CA ASP A 424 1.11 -10.02 21.01
C ASP A 424 0.82 -10.91 19.80
N ILE A 425 1.74 -10.89 18.84
CA ILE A 425 1.62 -11.72 17.64
C ILE A 425 1.74 -13.20 18.01
N THR A 426 2.72 -13.57 18.84
CA THR A 426 2.85 -14.98 19.26
C THR A 426 1.63 -15.44 20.04
N TYR A 427 1.12 -14.63 20.97
CA TYR A 427 -0.08 -14.92 21.75
C TYR A 427 -1.31 -15.14 20.86
N SER A 428 -1.47 -14.30 19.83
CA SER A 428 -2.57 -14.43 18.87
C SER A 428 -2.45 -15.72 18.03
N LEU A 429 -1.23 -16.17 17.75
CA LEU A 429 -0.96 -17.33 16.91
C LEU A 429 -0.86 -18.66 17.68
N ASP A 430 -0.73 -18.65 19.01
CA ASP A 430 -0.73 -19.86 19.87
C ASP A 430 -1.96 -20.76 19.63
N TYR A 431 -3.07 -20.18 19.17
CA TYR A 431 -4.32 -20.87 18.87
C TYR A 431 -4.57 -21.07 17.37
N SER A 432 -3.67 -20.59 16.51
CA SER A 432 -3.80 -20.72 15.06
C SER A 432 -3.20 -22.04 14.60
N THR A 433 -4.01 -22.85 13.91
CA THR A 433 -3.48 -24.01 13.18
C THR A 433 -3.46 -23.69 11.69
N SER A 434 -2.27 -23.79 11.10
CA SER A 434 -2.03 -23.57 9.67
C SER A 434 -1.75 -24.89 8.97
N LEU A 435 -2.19 -25.04 7.72
CA LEU A 435 -2.02 -26.28 6.94
C LEU A 435 -0.54 -26.57 6.64
N TYR A 436 0.22 -25.51 6.43
CA TYR A 436 1.60 -25.57 5.99
C TYR A 436 2.51 -24.98 7.07
N SER A 437 3.75 -25.49 7.16
CA SER A 437 4.75 -24.90 8.04
C SER A 437 5.16 -23.51 7.60
N ASN A 438 5.50 -22.62 8.52
CA ASN A 438 5.86 -21.23 8.25
C ASN A 438 7.03 -20.77 9.13
N ALA A 439 7.88 -19.89 8.59
CA ALA A 439 8.93 -19.19 9.31
C ALA A 439 8.70 -17.67 9.18
N ILE A 440 8.11 -17.07 10.20
CA ILE A 440 7.52 -15.73 10.14
C ILE A 440 8.45 -14.75 10.85
N ASN A 441 8.95 -13.74 10.15
CA ASN A 441 9.77 -12.68 10.74
C ASN A 441 8.88 -11.67 11.46
N LEU A 442 8.93 -11.66 12.78
CA LEU A 442 8.24 -10.71 13.64
C LEU A 442 9.14 -9.50 13.90
N PHE A 443 8.56 -8.31 13.95
CA PHE A 443 9.29 -7.10 14.27
C PHE A 443 8.43 -6.07 15.00
N SER A 444 9.07 -5.23 15.80
CA SER A 444 8.50 -4.05 16.46
C SER A 444 9.55 -2.93 16.46
N PRO A 445 9.23 -1.70 16.91
CA PRO A 445 10.25 -0.69 17.18
C PRO A 445 11.31 -1.21 18.16
N TYR A 446 12.51 -0.65 18.13
CA TYR A 446 13.53 -0.90 19.15
C TYR A 446 13.66 0.31 20.08
N ASP A 447 13.21 0.16 21.32
CA ASP A 447 13.25 1.19 22.37
C ASP A 447 13.19 0.53 23.77
N MET A 448 12.91 1.31 24.82
CA MET A 448 12.82 0.79 26.20
C MET A 448 11.59 -0.10 26.46
N SER A 449 10.49 0.11 25.73
CA SER A 449 9.29 -0.74 25.79
C SER A 449 9.48 -2.04 25.01
N HIS A 450 10.35 -2.04 23.99
CA HIS A 450 10.55 -3.15 23.06
C HIS A 450 11.99 -3.70 23.12
N PRO A 451 12.44 -4.30 24.25
CA PRO A 451 13.81 -4.79 24.40
C PRO A 451 14.12 -6.00 23.49
N THR A 452 13.09 -6.69 23.00
CA THR A 452 13.19 -7.78 22.02
C THR A 452 12.41 -7.38 20.76
N PRO A 453 13.00 -6.56 19.87
CA PRO A 453 12.25 -5.94 18.78
C PRO A 453 12.00 -6.88 17.59
N ALA A 454 12.50 -8.12 17.64
CA ALA A 454 12.44 -9.05 16.52
C ALA A 454 12.54 -10.51 16.97
N GLY A 455 11.89 -11.39 16.23
CA GLY A 455 11.96 -12.84 16.41
C GLY A 455 11.49 -13.57 15.16
N ILE A 456 11.84 -14.84 15.00
CA ILE A 456 11.29 -15.68 13.93
C ILE A 456 10.38 -16.73 14.55
N LEU A 457 9.08 -16.63 14.31
CA LEU A 457 8.12 -17.66 14.70
C LEU A 457 8.12 -18.77 13.66
N GLU A 458 8.67 -19.92 14.02
CA GLU A 458 8.61 -21.14 13.24
C GLU A 458 7.41 -21.95 13.73
N ILE A 459 6.39 -22.18 12.89
CA ILE A 459 5.11 -22.78 13.30
C ILE A 459 4.59 -23.75 12.24
N ASN A 460 3.87 -24.77 12.66
CA ASN A 460 2.98 -25.56 11.81
C ASN A 460 1.71 -25.97 12.57
N ASN A 461 0.90 -26.88 12.05
CA ASN A 461 -0.30 -27.38 12.72
C ASN A 461 -0.08 -28.19 14.02
N ILE A 462 1.16 -28.53 14.39
CA ILE A 462 1.45 -29.43 15.51
C ILE A 462 2.26 -28.75 16.60
N ALA A 463 3.15 -27.83 16.23
CA ALA A 463 4.05 -27.16 17.15
C ALA A 463 4.53 -25.81 16.61
N ASP A 464 5.04 -25.00 17.52
CA ASP A 464 5.69 -23.72 17.26
C ASP A 464 7.02 -23.61 18.02
N SER A 465 7.82 -22.63 17.61
CA SER A 465 8.98 -22.16 18.36
C SER A 465 9.29 -20.72 17.98
N LEU A 466 9.66 -19.90 18.96
CA LEU A 466 10.14 -18.54 18.74
C LEU A 466 11.66 -18.52 18.74
N ARG A 467 12.26 -18.30 17.57
CA ARG A 467 13.71 -18.15 17.42
C ARG A 467 14.13 -16.71 17.64
N LEU A 468 15.04 -16.50 18.59
CA LEU A 468 15.59 -15.20 18.95
C LEU A 468 17.08 -15.12 18.60
N VAL A 469 17.71 -13.97 18.86
CA VAL A 469 19.17 -13.80 18.64
C VAL A 469 20.02 -14.75 19.50
N ALA A 470 19.46 -15.28 20.60
CA ALA A 470 20.11 -16.31 21.41
C ALA A 470 20.32 -17.63 20.63
N ASP A 471 19.52 -17.87 19.60
CA ASP A 471 19.55 -19.07 18.75
C ASP A 471 20.37 -18.86 17.46
N ASN A 472 21.03 -17.70 17.30
CA ASN A 472 21.90 -17.43 16.15
C ASN A 472 23.14 -18.36 16.09
N ASN A 473 23.34 -19.20 17.11
CA ASN A 473 24.34 -20.26 17.16
C ASN A 473 23.95 -21.52 16.34
N ILE A 474 22.80 -21.54 15.67
CA ILE A 474 22.37 -22.63 14.80
C ILE A 474 22.93 -22.46 13.38
N PRO A 475 23.75 -23.39 12.85
CA PRO A 475 24.42 -23.22 11.56
C PRO A 475 23.48 -23.02 10.36
N PRO A 476 23.81 -22.13 9.39
CA PRO A 476 24.93 -21.18 9.40
C PRO A 476 24.80 -20.13 10.50
N LEU A 477 25.90 -19.85 11.20
CA LEU A 477 25.90 -18.96 12.36
C LEU A 477 25.72 -17.50 11.95
N ILE A 478 25.00 -16.71 12.74
CA ILE A 478 25.00 -15.24 12.63
C ILE A 478 25.64 -14.68 13.90
N ASN A 479 26.89 -14.19 13.82
CA ASN A 479 27.66 -13.69 14.96
C ASN A 479 27.27 -12.26 15.34
N SER A 480 25.98 -12.03 15.58
CA SER A 480 25.41 -10.75 15.97
C SER A 480 24.29 -10.94 17.00
N GLN A 481 24.21 -10.03 17.96
CA GLN A 481 23.09 -9.92 18.91
C GLN A 481 22.01 -8.94 18.43
N TYR A 482 22.19 -8.36 17.24
CA TYR A 482 21.42 -7.25 16.72
C TYR A 482 20.87 -7.52 15.32
N ASN A 483 20.94 -8.77 14.85
CA ASN A 483 20.46 -9.17 13.53
C ASN A 483 19.79 -10.54 13.56
N LEU A 484 18.75 -10.67 12.75
CA LEU A 484 18.15 -11.95 12.38
C LEU A 484 18.04 -12.02 10.85
N GLY A 485 18.14 -13.23 10.32
CA GLY A 485 17.81 -13.52 8.92
C GLY A 485 16.91 -14.73 8.88
N VAL A 486 16.00 -14.82 7.91
CA VAL A 486 15.11 -15.97 7.71
C VAL A 486 14.90 -16.21 6.22
N THR A 487 14.72 -17.48 5.87
CA THR A 487 14.32 -17.89 4.52
C THR A 487 13.12 -18.83 4.66
N ASN A 488 13.09 -19.97 3.98
CA ASN A 488 11.96 -20.90 4.00
C ASN A 488 12.23 -22.16 4.81
N HIS A 489 13.24 -22.11 5.67
CA HIS A 489 13.72 -23.28 6.37
C HIS A 489 13.67 -23.03 7.87
N HIS A 490 13.04 -23.95 8.57
CA HIS A 490 13.08 -24.00 10.04
C HIS A 490 14.51 -24.24 10.51
N ARG A 491 14.80 -23.72 11.71
CA ARG A 491 16.11 -23.81 12.35
C ARG A 491 16.01 -24.25 13.80
N VAL A 492 14.95 -23.86 14.50
CA VAL A 492 14.68 -24.25 15.89
C VAL A 492 13.63 -25.33 15.96
N LEU A 493 12.48 -25.16 15.29
CA LEU A 493 11.37 -26.11 15.38
C LEU A 493 11.77 -27.47 14.81
N TYR A 494 12.60 -27.47 13.76
CA TYR A 494 13.15 -28.67 13.14
C TYR A 494 14.63 -28.50 12.83
N PRO A 495 15.38 -29.61 12.64
CA PRO A 495 16.78 -29.55 12.26
C PRO A 495 16.99 -28.68 11.01
N PRO A 496 17.97 -27.75 11.04
CA PRO A 496 18.24 -26.87 9.92
C PRO A 496 18.72 -27.66 8.71
N ILE A 497 18.27 -27.26 7.52
CA ILE A 497 18.77 -27.80 6.26
C ILE A 497 19.60 -26.76 5.50
N SER A 498 20.43 -27.23 4.55
CA SER A 498 21.27 -26.35 3.75
C SER A 498 20.42 -25.39 2.92
N CYS A 499 20.69 -24.10 3.04
CA CYS A 499 20.04 -23.05 2.26
C CYS A 499 21.08 -22.01 1.84
N TRP A 500 21.35 -21.93 0.54
CA TRP A 500 22.35 -21.01 0.00
C TRP A 500 22.01 -19.53 0.26
N ARG A 501 20.72 -19.15 0.24
CA ARG A 501 20.29 -17.77 0.52
C ARG A 501 20.56 -17.39 1.97
N TYR A 502 20.19 -18.28 2.91
CA TYR A 502 20.49 -18.04 4.31
C TYR A 502 22.00 -18.00 4.56
N GLN A 503 22.77 -18.88 3.91
CA GLN A 503 24.23 -18.85 3.99
C GLN A 503 24.80 -17.49 3.57
N ILE A 504 24.33 -16.92 2.45
CA ILE A 504 24.77 -15.59 1.99
C ILE A 504 24.38 -14.48 2.98
N ILE A 505 23.16 -14.52 3.55
CA ILE A 505 22.76 -13.58 4.60
C ILE A 505 23.73 -13.68 5.80
N ALA A 506 23.95 -14.90 6.28
CA ALA A 506 24.81 -15.15 7.44
C ALA A 506 26.26 -14.72 7.18
N ASP A 507 26.83 -15.09 6.03
CA ASP A 507 28.19 -14.72 5.64
C ASP A 507 28.34 -13.20 5.53
N SER A 508 27.36 -12.52 4.94
CA SER A 508 27.36 -11.05 4.84
C SER A 508 27.31 -10.41 6.22
N LEU A 509 26.41 -10.84 7.10
CA LEU A 509 26.30 -10.32 8.47
C LEU A 509 27.52 -10.63 9.34
N ASN A 510 28.19 -11.76 9.10
CA ASN A 510 29.43 -12.11 9.80
C ASN A 510 30.64 -11.30 9.31
N ALA A 511 30.64 -10.92 8.03
CA ALA A 511 31.68 -10.05 7.48
C ALA A 511 31.53 -8.61 8.01
N ASP A 512 30.29 -8.14 8.16
CA ASP A 512 29.95 -6.88 8.80
C ASP A 512 28.53 -6.95 9.37
N PHE A 513 28.36 -6.78 10.68
CA PHE A 513 27.04 -6.85 11.30
C PHE A 513 26.29 -5.52 11.21
N HIS A 514 26.92 -4.41 10.80
CA HIS A 514 26.22 -3.14 10.68
C HIS A 514 25.27 -3.17 9.48
N LEU A 515 23.99 -2.87 9.70
CA LEU A 515 22.94 -3.03 8.70
C LEU A 515 22.24 -1.70 8.44
N SER A 516 22.82 -0.85 7.58
CA SER A 516 22.08 0.30 7.07
C SER A 516 20.91 -0.13 6.19
N THR A 517 19.97 0.78 5.95
CA THR A 517 18.82 0.57 5.06
C THR A 517 19.27 0.09 3.67
N GLN A 518 20.29 0.74 3.10
CA GLN A 518 20.83 0.38 1.78
C GLN A 518 21.55 -0.97 1.82
N ARG A 519 22.20 -1.31 2.94
CA ARG A 519 22.88 -2.61 3.06
C ARG A 519 21.88 -3.76 3.21
N ALA A 520 20.78 -3.56 3.94
CA ALA A 520 19.70 -4.54 4.01
C ALA A 520 19.15 -4.86 2.61
N ILE A 521 18.86 -3.82 1.81
CA ILE A 521 18.46 -3.95 0.40
C ILE A 521 19.54 -4.69 -0.40
N ALA A 522 20.82 -4.33 -0.25
CA ALA A 522 21.90 -4.96 -1.00
C ALA A 522 22.06 -6.46 -0.70
N ILE A 523 21.88 -6.86 0.56
CA ILE A 523 21.93 -8.29 0.96
C ILE A 523 20.75 -9.04 0.35
N GLU A 524 19.52 -8.52 0.46
CA GLU A 524 18.35 -9.14 -0.16
C GLU A 524 18.48 -9.16 -1.69
N ASN A 525 19.06 -8.14 -2.33
CA ASN A 525 19.36 -8.15 -3.77
C ASN A 525 20.31 -9.29 -4.16
N ALA A 526 21.30 -9.62 -3.32
CA ALA A 526 22.27 -10.67 -3.59
C ALA A 526 21.66 -12.09 -3.58
N ILE A 527 20.49 -12.25 -2.95
CA ILE A 527 19.75 -13.52 -2.86
C ILE A 527 18.41 -13.50 -3.59
N ALA A 528 18.09 -12.39 -4.26
CA ALA A 528 16.89 -12.22 -5.05
C ALA A 528 16.91 -13.14 -6.28
N ARG A 529 15.72 -13.46 -6.79
CA ARG A 529 15.53 -14.32 -7.95
C ARG A 529 15.23 -13.50 -9.19
N GLU A 530 16.06 -13.72 -10.20
CA GLU A 530 15.81 -13.22 -11.54
C GLU A 530 14.56 -13.83 -12.16
N TYR A 531 13.93 -13.08 -13.05
CA TYR A 531 12.79 -13.56 -13.80
C TYR A 531 13.18 -14.73 -14.71
N SER A 532 12.46 -15.83 -14.57
CA SER A 532 12.69 -17.02 -15.41
C SER A 532 11.46 -17.44 -16.18
N VAL A 533 11.54 -17.37 -17.50
CA VAL A 533 10.54 -17.95 -18.41
C VAL A 533 10.45 -19.48 -18.25
N LEU A 534 11.59 -20.14 -18.00
CA LEU A 534 11.66 -21.60 -17.84
C LEU A 534 10.95 -22.08 -16.57
N TRP A 535 10.92 -21.24 -15.55
CA TRP A 535 10.22 -21.48 -14.29
C TRP A 535 8.91 -20.68 -14.23
N TYR A 536 8.20 -20.55 -15.35
CA TYR A 536 6.84 -19.98 -15.41
C TYR A 536 6.71 -18.56 -14.83
N GLY A 537 7.74 -17.72 -15.02
CA GLY A 537 7.73 -16.33 -14.56
C GLY A 537 7.97 -16.20 -13.06
N TRP A 538 8.59 -17.22 -12.45
CA TRP A 538 9.09 -17.16 -11.09
C TRP A 538 10.19 -16.10 -10.97
N CYS A 539 10.06 -15.22 -9.98
CA CYS A 539 11.05 -14.20 -9.64
C CYS A 539 10.83 -13.68 -8.22
N THR A 540 11.68 -12.76 -7.76
CA THR A 540 11.34 -11.86 -6.66
C THR A 540 10.27 -10.89 -7.16
N ALA A 541 9.03 -11.17 -6.81
CA ALA A 541 7.83 -10.46 -7.27
C ALA A 541 7.65 -9.13 -6.53
N GLN A 542 7.98 -9.12 -5.24
CA GLN A 542 7.95 -7.92 -4.40
C GLN A 542 9.24 -7.85 -3.57
N GLN A 543 9.80 -6.66 -3.45
CA GLN A 543 10.87 -6.38 -2.49
C GLN A 543 10.48 -5.17 -1.65
N MET A 544 10.61 -5.30 -0.35
CA MET A 544 10.14 -4.29 0.60
C MET A 544 11.14 -4.01 1.72
N VAL A 545 11.01 -2.83 2.29
CA VAL A 545 11.77 -2.35 3.44
C VAL A 545 10.82 -1.66 4.41
N ILE A 546 10.91 -1.99 5.69
CA ILE A 546 10.08 -1.40 6.75
C ILE A 546 10.99 -0.84 7.84
N ARG A 547 10.68 0.37 8.33
CA ARG A 547 11.38 1.07 9.42
C ARG A 547 10.42 1.36 10.57
N PRO A 548 10.18 0.41 11.50
CA PRO A 548 9.21 0.55 12.58
C PRO A 548 9.34 1.82 13.42
N ASN A 549 10.54 2.17 13.89
CA ASN A 549 10.76 3.39 14.67
C ASN A 549 10.38 4.66 13.90
N ALA A 550 10.53 4.69 12.57
CA ALA A 550 10.12 5.85 11.78
C ALA A 550 8.59 6.01 11.77
N ILE A 551 7.82 4.91 11.85
CA ILE A 551 6.35 4.97 11.94
C ILE A 551 5.92 5.71 13.21
N THR A 552 6.52 5.36 14.34
CA THR A 552 6.10 5.86 15.66
C THR A 552 6.73 7.21 16.03
N GLU A 553 8.00 7.42 15.68
CA GLU A 553 8.75 8.62 16.10
C GLU A 553 8.69 9.75 15.06
N HIS A 554 8.57 9.40 13.77
CA HIS A 554 8.68 10.32 12.65
C HIS A 554 7.70 9.95 11.52
N PRO A 555 6.36 9.98 11.74
CA PRO A 555 5.38 9.44 10.80
C PRO A 555 5.36 10.11 9.41
N ASP A 556 5.97 11.29 9.27
CA ASP A 556 6.18 11.98 7.99
C ASP A 556 7.46 11.54 7.25
N TRP A 557 8.35 10.81 7.92
CA TRP A 557 9.53 10.26 7.30
C TRP A 557 9.15 9.00 6.53
N PRO A 558 9.87 8.69 5.45
CA PRO A 558 9.58 7.47 4.73
C PRO A 558 9.82 6.26 5.64
N CYS A 559 8.88 5.35 5.74
CA CYS A 559 8.97 4.19 6.65
C CYS A 559 8.72 2.88 5.92
N VAL A 560 8.02 2.90 4.78
CA VAL A 560 7.74 1.74 3.95
C VAL A 560 8.29 1.98 2.55
N GLY A 561 9.28 1.19 2.14
CA GLY A 561 9.86 1.21 0.80
C GLY A 561 9.46 -0.05 0.03
N VAL A 562 8.87 0.09 -1.16
CA VAL A 562 8.44 -1.07 -1.97
C VAL A 562 8.94 -0.98 -3.41
N GLY A 563 9.15 -2.13 -4.02
CA GLY A 563 9.34 -2.28 -5.45
C GLY A 563 8.74 -3.60 -5.91
N TYR A 564 8.17 -3.61 -7.11
CA TYR A 564 7.51 -4.78 -7.68
C TYR A 564 8.14 -5.15 -9.00
N ALA A 565 8.13 -6.45 -9.30
CA ALA A 565 8.52 -6.96 -10.59
C ALA A 565 7.58 -6.43 -11.67
N ARG A 566 8.10 -6.22 -12.87
CA ARG A 566 7.32 -5.84 -14.05
C ARG A 566 8.16 -6.06 -15.30
N ARG A 567 7.53 -6.16 -16.47
CA ARG A 567 8.25 -6.24 -17.76
C ARG A 567 9.29 -7.35 -17.83
N ARG A 568 9.03 -8.47 -17.16
CA ARG A 568 9.90 -9.65 -17.01
C ARG A 568 11.22 -9.34 -16.31
N VAL A 569 11.21 -8.34 -15.43
CA VAL A 569 12.32 -7.95 -14.58
C VAL A 569 11.86 -8.07 -13.13
N ALA A 570 12.69 -8.68 -12.30
CA ALA A 570 12.40 -8.89 -10.89
C ALA A 570 12.45 -7.58 -10.07
N ALA A 571 11.76 -7.56 -8.94
CA ALA A 571 11.56 -6.36 -8.12
C ALA A 571 12.84 -5.70 -7.60
N HIS A 572 13.92 -6.48 -7.42
CA HIS A 572 15.19 -5.99 -6.88
C HIS A 572 15.95 -5.07 -7.84
N HIS A 573 15.63 -5.09 -9.13
CA HIS A 573 16.22 -4.17 -10.13
C HIS A 573 15.59 -2.78 -10.11
N PHE A 574 14.43 -2.63 -9.47
CA PHE A 574 13.71 -1.36 -9.45
C PHE A 574 14.02 -0.55 -8.19
N PRO A 575 14.14 0.79 -8.31
CA PRO A 575 14.22 1.65 -7.15
C PRO A 575 12.98 1.49 -6.29
N LYS A 576 13.15 1.70 -4.98
CA LYS A 576 12.05 1.61 -4.03
C LYS A 576 11.26 2.91 -3.99
N PHE A 577 9.95 2.80 -4.12
CA PHE A 577 9.02 3.87 -3.81
C PHE A 577 8.83 3.89 -2.31
N TRP A 578 9.13 5.05 -1.73
CA TRP A 578 9.09 5.26 -0.31
C TRP A 578 7.83 6.03 0.08
N TYR A 579 7.18 5.55 1.14
CA TYR A 579 5.96 6.10 1.71
C TYR A 579 6.20 6.43 3.17
N SER A 580 5.71 7.57 3.62
CA SER A 580 5.58 7.86 5.05
C SER A 580 4.29 7.24 5.60
N TRP A 581 4.19 7.13 6.92
CA TRP A 581 2.97 6.62 7.54
C TRP A 581 1.80 7.59 7.28
N ASN A 582 2.04 8.90 7.46
CA ASN A 582 1.01 9.91 7.22
C ASN A 582 0.57 9.95 5.75
N GLU A 583 1.48 9.80 4.78
CA GLU A 583 1.13 9.73 3.35
C GLU A 583 0.12 8.59 3.07
N LEU A 584 0.28 7.43 3.71
CA LEU A 584 -0.59 6.28 3.50
C LEU A 584 -2.01 6.48 4.07
N PHE A 585 -2.20 7.43 4.98
CA PHE A 585 -3.49 7.75 5.60
C PHE A 585 -3.99 9.18 5.31
N GLU A 586 -3.27 9.93 4.47
CA GLU A 586 -3.63 11.31 4.12
C GLU A 586 -4.96 11.32 3.35
N GLY A 587 -5.84 12.28 3.69
CA GLY A 587 -7.14 12.45 3.03
C GLY A 587 -8.23 11.47 3.48
N VAL A 588 -7.94 10.49 4.35
CA VAL A 588 -8.95 9.56 4.88
C VAL A 588 -9.87 10.28 5.88
N PRO A 589 -11.22 10.21 5.72
CA PRO A 589 -12.16 10.84 6.63
C PRO A 589 -11.97 10.40 8.10
N GLY A 590 -12.13 11.33 9.03
CA GLY A 590 -12.02 11.05 10.48
C GLY A 590 -10.59 10.93 11.01
N VAL A 591 -9.57 11.05 10.15
CA VAL A 591 -8.18 11.22 10.57
C VAL A 591 -7.92 12.70 10.78
N GLU A 592 -7.91 13.16 12.04
CA GLU A 592 -7.30 14.47 12.35
C GLU A 592 -5.80 14.34 12.10
N GLU A 593 -5.27 15.09 11.14
CA GLU A 593 -3.82 15.24 10.99
C GLU A 593 -3.29 15.77 12.32
N VAL A 594 -2.58 14.90 13.06
CA VAL A 594 -1.70 15.37 14.10
C VAL A 594 -0.58 16.06 13.36
N VAL A 595 -0.72 17.37 13.16
CA VAL A 595 0.36 18.23 12.70
C VAL A 595 1.43 18.18 13.79
N VAL A 596 2.30 17.19 13.70
CA VAL A 596 3.53 17.14 14.47
C VAL A 596 4.34 18.29 13.91
N SER A 597 4.26 19.45 14.57
CA SER A 597 5.06 20.62 14.24
C SER A 597 6.51 20.13 14.12
N VAL A 598 7.02 20.14 12.89
CA VAL A 598 8.32 19.62 12.46
C VAL A 598 9.33 19.62 13.61
N PRO A 599 9.95 18.47 13.96
CA PRO A 599 11.01 18.47 14.96
C PRO A 599 12.07 19.47 14.51
N ILE A 600 12.28 20.51 15.32
CA ILE A 600 13.30 21.53 15.11
C ILE A 600 14.65 20.80 15.08
N LYS A 601 15.16 20.52 13.87
CA LYS A 601 16.45 19.85 13.66
C LYS A 601 17.55 20.66 14.35
N ASN A 602 18.32 19.96 15.20
CA ASN A 602 19.72 20.23 15.48
C ASN A 602 20.15 21.70 15.55
N HIS A 603 19.70 22.40 16.58
CA HIS A 603 20.53 23.40 17.23
C HIS A 603 20.81 22.98 18.66
N ASN A 604 22.10 22.80 18.95
CA ASN A 604 22.66 22.60 20.27
C ASN A 604 21.87 23.38 21.34
N VAL A 605 21.26 22.63 22.25
CA VAL A 605 20.79 23.08 23.57
C VAL A 605 19.67 24.15 23.54
N ILE A 606 18.45 23.79 23.12
CA ILE A 606 17.26 24.45 23.71
C ILE A 606 16.94 23.69 25.00
N SER A 607 17.71 23.92 26.05
CA SER A 607 17.35 23.45 27.38
C SER A 607 16.07 24.14 27.83
N ALA A 608 15.10 23.36 28.33
CA ALA A 608 13.85 23.91 28.82
C ALA A 608 14.12 24.86 30.00
N THR A 609 13.67 26.10 29.90
CA THR A 609 13.80 27.06 31.01
C THR A 609 12.59 26.94 31.92
N ILE A 610 12.80 26.48 33.14
CA ILE A 610 11.74 26.39 34.14
C ILE A 610 11.60 27.75 34.83
N VAL A 611 10.41 28.34 34.78
CA VAL A 611 10.14 29.64 35.41
C VAL A 611 9.06 29.54 36.48
N ARG A 612 9.35 30.17 37.63
CA ARG A 612 8.39 30.45 38.69
C ARG A 612 8.14 31.96 38.73
N GLY A 613 6.88 32.40 38.75
CA GLY A 613 6.50 33.82 38.56
C GLY A 613 6.32 34.26 37.09
N ARG A 614 6.31 35.58 36.85
CA ARG A 614 6.05 36.17 35.51
C ARG A 614 7.20 35.86 34.53
N LEU A 615 6.86 35.47 33.30
CA LEU A 615 7.83 35.28 32.23
C LEU A 615 8.37 36.63 31.76
N LYS A 616 9.70 36.81 31.76
CA LYS A 616 10.37 37.99 31.21
C LYS A 616 10.84 37.67 29.80
N LEU A 617 10.41 38.49 28.84
CA LEU A 617 10.85 38.37 27.45
C LEU A 617 12.07 39.28 27.20
N PRO A 618 12.93 38.95 26.21
CA PRO A 618 14.05 39.79 25.81
C PRO A 618 13.60 41.22 25.48
N ALA A 619 14.25 42.22 26.07
CA ALA A 619 13.92 43.62 25.82
C ALA A 619 14.33 44.04 24.39
N GLY A 620 13.51 44.84 23.73
CA GLY A 620 13.82 45.39 22.39
C GLY A 620 13.67 44.40 21.23
N LYS A 621 13.08 43.23 21.47
CA LYS A 621 12.86 42.18 20.46
C LYS A 621 11.37 41.91 20.23
N LYS A 622 10.96 41.62 18.99
CA LYS A 622 9.58 41.21 18.72
C LYS A 622 9.43 39.75 19.13
N CYS A 623 8.67 39.52 20.19
CA CYS A 623 8.48 38.19 20.75
C CYS A 623 7.01 37.75 20.63
N ARG A 624 6.78 36.51 20.22
CA ARG A 624 5.48 35.83 20.31
C ARG A 624 5.63 34.62 21.23
N LEU A 625 4.60 34.33 22.00
CA LEU A 625 4.57 33.19 22.91
C LEU A 625 3.43 32.27 22.49
N PHE A 626 3.74 30.99 22.32
CA PHE A 626 2.78 29.97 21.93
C PHE A 626 2.60 28.97 23.08
N ASP A 627 1.38 28.53 23.32
CA ASP A 627 1.14 27.35 24.17
C ASP A 627 1.42 26.05 23.38
N ILE A 628 1.25 24.89 24.04
CA ILE A 628 1.52 23.58 23.40
C ILE A 628 0.62 23.28 22.20
N THR A 629 -0.50 24.00 22.07
CA THR A 629 -1.46 23.85 20.98
C THR A 629 -1.19 24.82 19.83
N GLY A 630 -0.10 25.59 19.90
CA GLY A 630 0.25 26.58 18.88
C GLY A 630 -0.54 27.88 18.96
N ARG A 631 -1.31 28.13 20.03
CA ARG A 631 -2.07 29.39 20.19
C ARG A 631 -1.18 30.49 20.77
N VAL A 632 -1.29 31.69 20.22
CA VAL A 632 -0.59 32.86 20.76
C VAL A 632 -1.19 33.26 22.10
N VAL A 633 -0.35 33.33 23.13
CA VAL A 633 -0.75 33.66 24.50
C VAL A 633 -0.06 34.93 25.00
N GLU A 634 -0.77 35.74 25.80
CA GLU A 634 -0.19 36.92 26.41
C GLU A 634 0.77 36.52 27.56
N PRO A 635 2.05 36.96 27.55
CA PRO A 635 3.04 36.54 28.56
C PRO A 635 2.65 36.84 30.02
N SER A 636 1.80 37.85 30.22
CA SER A 636 1.28 38.26 31.53
C SER A 636 0.19 37.33 32.08
N ARG A 637 -0.39 36.46 31.23
CA ARG A 637 -1.57 35.63 31.54
C ARG A 637 -1.31 34.12 31.49
N ILE A 638 -0.07 33.68 31.27
CA ILE A 638 0.24 32.25 31.17
C ILE A 638 0.01 31.51 32.49
N ARG A 639 -0.65 30.35 32.39
CA ARG A 639 -0.87 29.40 33.50
C ARG A 639 0.26 28.37 33.55
N PRO A 640 0.41 27.56 34.61
CA PRO A 640 1.33 26.43 34.59
C PRO A 640 1.14 25.57 33.34
N GLY A 641 2.22 25.25 32.65
CA GLY A 641 2.19 24.63 31.32
C GLY A 641 3.50 24.79 30.55
N ILE A 642 3.55 24.25 29.34
CA ILE A 642 4.70 24.33 28.44
C ILE A 642 4.39 25.39 27.38
N TYR A 643 5.38 26.22 27.07
CA TYR A 643 5.27 27.32 26.10
C TYR A 643 6.51 27.39 25.21
N PHE A 644 6.34 28.00 24.04
CA PHE A 644 7.41 28.24 23.07
C PHE A 644 7.52 29.73 22.79
N ILE A 645 8.73 30.28 22.90
CA ILE A 645 9.01 31.69 22.57
C ILE A 645 9.57 31.76 21.16
N GLU A 646 8.91 32.55 20.33
CA GLU A 646 9.42 32.99 19.04
C GLU A 646 9.98 34.41 19.16
N VAL A 647 11.21 34.61 18.69
CA VAL A 647 11.89 35.90 18.66
C VAL A 647 12.25 36.21 17.21
N ASP A 648 11.81 37.36 16.72
CA ASP A 648 12.07 37.81 15.34
C ASP A 648 11.69 36.76 14.27
N GLY A 649 10.60 36.02 14.48
CA GLY A 649 10.06 35.02 13.53
C GLY A 649 10.65 33.62 13.67
N VAL A 650 11.54 33.38 14.63
CA VAL A 650 12.17 32.07 14.86
C VAL A 650 11.86 31.57 16.27
N VAL A 651 11.40 30.32 16.42
CA VAL A 651 11.21 29.68 17.72
C VAL A 651 12.58 29.43 18.34
N THR A 652 12.85 30.07 19.48
CA THR A 652 14.20 30.10 20.09
C THR A 652 14.26 29.41 21.44
N GLN A 653 13.13 29.26 22.16
CA GLN A 653 13.15 28.76 23.54
C GLN A 653 11.89 28.00 23.94
N LYS A 654 12.08 26.86 24.64
CA LYS A 654 11.04 26.14 25.36
C LYS A 654 11.00 26.57 26.82
N VAL A 655 9.84 26.95 27.33
CA VAL A 655 9.62 27.40 28.70
C VAL A 655 8.63 26.49 29.41
N VAL A 656 8.97 26.06 30.62
CA VAL A 656 8.05 25.33 31.50
C VAL A 656 7.65 26.25 32.65
N LYS A 657 6.39 26.67 32.65
CA LYS A 657 5.81 27.48 33.73
C LYS A 657 5.33 26.55 34.83
N VAL A 658 5.92 26.67 36.01
CA VAL A 658 5.46 25.95 37.22
C VAL A 658 4.74 26.90 38.17
N ARG A 659 3.99 26.30 39.12
CA ARG A 659 3.15 27.00 40.11
C ARG A 659 3.93 28.02 40.96
#